data_AF-A0A956NIM9-F1
#
_entry.id   AF-A0A956NIM9-F1
#
_cell.length_a   1.000
_cell.length_b   1.000
_cell.length_c   1.000
_cell.angle_alpha   90.00
_cell.angle_beta   90.00
_cell.angle_gamma   90.00
#
_symmetry.space_group_name_H-M   'P 1'
#
loop_
_entity.id
_entity.type
_entity.pdbx_description
1 polymer ?
#
loop_
_entity_poly.entity_id
_entity_poly.type
_entity_poly.pdbx_seq_one_letter_code
_entity_poly.pdbx_strand_id
1 'polypeptide(L)'
;MTTLPQAILLVLVVVAPVFVLFAPSFIGQKLLLPLDVLALDGVYLSEVPPDRVAWWGSSVLADQVLEYEMNRRFVTDELRAGRVPLWNPYGYCGAPFANFHKYSPFMWPYYLFGTPRVLPWIQLLVAFTAGIGTYVYGRRGLGVGYYPALVAAAAFPLVGFFVLWRGFSLTYVAAWLPWLFLAIDATVRRPVGLAPVGLAVVTALVLVSGQIDVAGQALLASGVYAVGCSLLKERGKRPVRRLATVGLMLTAGWGVGFLLSAPYLLPLADYARTGARFQERAAGSEERPPIGLPALPALLLPDAYGTSREGSFYLLDGNQLEGPAAGYAGVVLVLFLAPLAFVVRERRKTAAVLLAIGILGLSWDLDVPGAVQLLRLPVLNLMSHNRFVFVSAFAWVALAALGFEQVLRRERLRLPWLLGAVAPFTFGVWCLHSMGHLPEPVGSKLGTTLVNGRALFGSVDSIRSIQESYVVAYARGALLCLAAVAGWVLVVSRFGTSRWLPTVLAVTTVAELLGFAIGVTPQSDPAMYYPEIEALTPLRGTPDRVLGLGCLPANLNERFRLREVRGYDGVDPARMIELLELCRDVRVPAERYGRVQVYSSPVRVDSVGTLACSPVLDMLAVRHIVVRGEPPAKAKPVTRGSGYWTGLNPRALPRAFVPERIETTKDDAETLRRLGDPGFDPRGVAFITTKSDWSGCVDALLGKRVSGRAEIESEDSGAVTVITRMETSGLMVLGDLFDDGWKATVNGQPMPILRVNHAIRGVVVPEGRSTVRFDYRPSSFVIGVGLAIAAAVALILWSAGIAGWRVGHRLFEILRAHASAAEVPGQNEPGPATAAR
;
A
#
# COMPACT_ATOMS: atom_id res chain seq x y z
N MET A 1 36.98 1.79 2.02
CA MET A 1 36.20 1.27 0.88
C MET A 1 35.89 -0.19 1.18
N THR A 2 34.75 -0.71 0.71
CA THR A 2 34.36 -2.12 0.91
C THR A 2 35.17 -2.99 -0.05
N THR A 3 35.80 -4.06 0.44
CA THR A 3 36.54 -5.00 -0.43
C THR A 3 35.57 -5.87 -1.24
N LEU A 4 36.03 -6.49 -2.34
CA LEU A 4 35.18 -7.39 -3.13
C LEU A 4 34.55 -8.52 -2.30
N PRO A 5 35.28 -9.24 -1.42
CA PRO A 5 34.69 -10.24 -0.54
C PRO A 5 33.61 -9.67 0.40
N GLN A 6 33.82 -8.46 0.90
CA GLN A 6 32.83 -7.77 1.74
C GLN A 6 31.58 -7.35 0.95
N ALA A 7 31.74 -6.94 -0.30
CA ALA A 7 30.61 -6.63 -1.17
C ALA A 7 29.78 -7.89 -1.47
N ILE A 8 30.45 -9.02 -1.76
CA ILE A 8 29.78 -10.31 -1.96
C ILE A 8 29.01 -10.72 -0.69
N LEU A 9 29.66 -10.64 0.48
CA LEU A 9 28.99 -10.97 1.74
C LEU A 9 27.78 -10.08 2.02
N LEU A 10 27.86 -8.77 1.74
CA LEU A 10 26.72 -7.85 1.85
C LEU A 10 25.54 -8.30 1.00
N VAL A 11 25.78 -8.65 -0.26
CA VAL A 11 24.72 -9.15 -1.14
C VAL A 11 24.15 -10.45 -0.58
N LEU A 12 25.02 -11.40 -0.18
CA LEU A 12 24.58 -12.70 0.34
C LEU A 12 23.71 -12.58 1.60
N VAL A 13 24.05 -11.72 2.57
CA VAL A 13 23.25 -11.60 3.80
C VAL A 13 21.87 -10.99 3.58
N VAL A 14 21.67 -10.21 2.52
CA VAL A 14 20.36 -9.67 2.16
C VAL A 14 19.57 -10.66 1.30
N VAL A 15 20.26 -11.34 0.39
CA VAL A 15 19.64 -12.24 -0.59
C VAL A 15 19.28 -13.61 0.01
N ALA A 16 20.20 -14.22 0.75
CA ALA A 16 20.03 -15.59 1.25
C ALA A 16 18.76 -15.80 2.10
N PRO A 17 18.39 -14.90 3.04
CA PRO A 17 17.14 -15.04 3.79
C PRO A 17 15.89 -15.10 2.90
N VAL A 18 15.84 -14.30 1.84
CA VAL A 18 14.71 -14.28 0.90
C VAL A 18 14.62 -15.61 0.14
N PHE A 19 15.75 -16.17 -0.28
CA PHE A 19 15.79 -17.50 -0.89
C PHE A 19 15.37 -18.60 0.07
N VAL A 20 15.79 -18.55 1.34
CA VAL A 20 15.36 -19.49 2.37
C VAL A 20 13.84 -19.44 2.55
N LEU A 21 13.24 -18.25 2.53
CA LEU A 21 11.79 -18.08 2.67
C LEU A 21 11.00 -18.59 1.45
N PHE A 22 11.52 -18.41 0.23
CA PHE A 22 10.73 -18.57 -1.01
C PHE A 22 11.33 -19.50 -2.06
N ALA A 23 12.23 -20.40 -1.68
CA ALA A 23 12.89 -21.31 -2.62
C ALA A 23 11.93 -22.00 -3.60
N PRO A 24 10.78 -22.58 -3.17
CA PRO A 24 9.82 -23.19 -4.09
C PRO A 24 9.23 -22.23 -5.13
N SER A 25 9.00 -20.96 -4.74
CA SER A 25 8.49 -19.94 -5.65
C SER A 25 9.53 -19.46 -6.65
N PHE A 26 10.81 -19.37 -6.27
CA PHE A 26 11.90 -18.96 -7.17
C PHE A 26 12.08 -19.92 -8.34
N ILE A 27 11.91 -21.22 -8.11
CA ILE A 27 12.00 -22.26 -9.14
C ILE A 27 10.65 -22.53 -9.83
N GLY A 28 9.61 -21.77 -9.50
CA GLY A 28 8.29 -21.85 -10.13
C GLY A 28 7.44 -23.06 -9.74
N GLN A 29 7.83 -23.82 -8.71
CA GLN A 29 7.04 -24.95 -8.18
C GLN A 29 5.78 -24.47 -7.44
N LYS A 30 5.86 -23.31 -6.78
CA LYS A 30 4.73 -22.67 -6.09
C LYS A 30 4.58 -21.22 -6.54
N LEU A 31 3.40 -20.63 -6.31
CA LEU A 31 3.15 -19.21 -6.51
C LEU A 31 3.17 -18.48 -5.16
N LEU A 32 3.87 -17.35 -5.09
CA LEU A 32 3.92 -16.51 -3.89
C LEU A 32 2.65 -15.63 -3.79
N LEU A 33 1.50 -16.29 -3.66
CA LEU A 33 0.16 -15.72 -3.49
C LEU A 33 -0.65 -16.61 -2.54
N PRO A 34 -1.53 -16.05 -1.69
CA PRO A 34 -2.44 -16.80 -0.80
C PRO A 34 -3.64 -17.37 -1.59
N LEU A 35 -3.42 -18.27 -2.55
CA LEU A 35 -4.49 -18.76 -3.45
C LEU A 35 -5.53 -19.64 -2.78
N ASP A 36 -5.22 -20.16 -1.60
CA ASP A 36 -6.15 -20.85 -0.71
C ASP A 36 -7.34 -19.96 -0.29
N VAL A 37 -7.20 -18.63 -0.29
CA VAL A 37 -8.31 -17.68 -0.11
C VAL A 37 -9.42 -17.91 -1.14
N LEU A 38 -9.08 -18.37 -2.35
CA LEU A 38 -10.07 -18.67 -3.39
C LEU A 38 -10.96 -19.87 -3.01
N ALA A 39 -10.50 -20.73 -2.12
CA ALA A 39 -11.23 -21.90 -1.61
C ALA A 39 -12.25 -21.56 -0.51
N LEU A 40 -12.20 -20.35 0.04
CA LEU A 40 -13.16 -19.91 1.06
C LEU A 40 -14.58 -19.94 0.48
N ASP A 41 -15.56 -20.20 1.35
CA ASP A 41 -16.95 -20.25 0.95
C ASP A 41 -17.39 -18.91 0.35
N GLY A 42 -18.20 -18.97 -0.71
CA GLY A 42 -18.60 -17.78 -1.46
C GLY A 42 -17.47 -17.01 -2.17
N VAL A 43 -16.23 -17.49 -2.26
CA VAL A 43 -15.16 -16.75 -2.96
C VAL A 43 -15.04 -17.11 -4.43
N TYR A 44 -14.38 -18.21 -4.81
CA TYR A 44 -14.13 -18.51 -6.23
C TYR A 44 -14.19 -20.01 -6.55
N LEU A 45 -13.44 -20.84 -5.84
CA LEU A 45 -13.37 -22.28 -6.11
C LEU A 45 -14.58 -22.98 -5.48
N SER A 46 -15.34 -23.69 -6.31
CA SER A 46 -16.50 -24.49 -5.88
C SER A 46 -16.10 -25.74 -5.11
N GLU A 47 -14.99 -26.36 -5.52
CA GLU A 47 -14.41 -27.59 -5.01
C GLU A 47 -12.90 -27.44 -4.95
N VAL A 48 -12.29 -27.77 -3.81
CA VAL A 48 -10.83 -27.85 -3.69
C VAL A 48 -10.46 -29.15 -3.01
N PRO A 49 -9.60 -29.99 -3.63
CA PRO A 49 -9.07 -31.17 -2.98
C PRO A 49 -8.38 -30.80 -1.65
N PRO A 50 -8.70 -31.48 -0.53
CA PRO A 50 -8.12 -31.15 0.78
C PRO A 50 -6.59 -31.17 0.81
N ASP A 51 -5.97 -32.02 -0.02
CA ASP A 51 -4.51 -32.15 -0.18
C ASP A 51 -3.86 -30.93 -0.86
N ARG A 52 -4.65 -30.10 -1.56
CA ARG A 52 -4.17 -28.89 -2.25
C ARG A 52 -4.30 -27.63 -1.40
N VAL A 53 -5.13 -27.69 -0.36
CA VAL A 53 -5.21 -26.66 0.69
C VAL A 53 -4.22 -27.05 1.79
N ALA A 54 -2.93 -26.87 1.51
CA ALA A 54 -1.88 -27.14 2.50
C ALA A 54 -1.86 -26.10 3.65
N TRP A 55 -2.61 -25.00 3.50
CA TRP A 55 -2.61 -23.85 4.40
C TRP A 55 -3.96 -23.16 4.29
N TRP A 56 -4.77 -23.17 5.35
CA TRP A 56 -5.91 -22.23 5.44
C TRP A 56 -5.33 -20.88 5.81
N GLY A 57 -5.09 -20.09 4.78
CA GLY A 57 -4.49 -18.80 4.94
C GLY A 57 -5.36 -17.83 5.66
N SER A 58 -4.67 -16.90 6.30
CA SER A 58 -5.36 -15.82 6.95
C SER A 58 -6.16 -15.04 5.91
N SER A 59 -7.49 -14.95 6.11
CA SER A 59 -8.38 -14.08 5.33
C SER A 59 -7.89 -12.63 5.28
N VAL A 60 -7.03 -12.24 6.22
CA VAL A 60 -6.35 -10.94 6.27
C VAL A 60 -5.42 -10.71 5.05
N LEU A 61 -4.97 -11.77 4.37
CA LEU A 61 -4.16 -11.67 3.15
C LEU A 61 -4.99 -11.63 1.86
N ALA A 62 -6.33 -11.67 1.97
CA ALA A 62 -7.22 -11.85 0.82
C ALA A 62 -7.03 -10.79 -0.28
N ASP A 63 -6.80 -9.53 0.08
CA ASP A 63 -6.60 -8.43 -0.89
C ASP A 63 -5.49 -8.74 -1.90
N GLN A 64 -4.45 -9.51 -1.53
CA GLN A 64 -3.36 -9.86 -2.45
C GLN A 64 -3.86 -10.61 -3.70
N VAL A 65 -4.92 -11.40 -3.51
CA VAL A 65 -5.55 -12.22 -4.53
C VAL A 65 -6.79 -11.48 -5.04
N LEU A 66 -7.69 -11.06 -4.16
CA LEU A 66 -8.97 -10.46 -4.54
C LEU A 66 -8.83 -9.10 -5.25
N GLU A 67 -7.78 -8.32 -5.00
CA GLU A 67 -7.61 -6.97 -5.54
C GLU A 67 -6.27 -6.79 -6.26
N TYR A 68 -5.15 -7.00 -5.56
CA TYR A 68 -3.83 -6.65 -6.08
C TYR A 68 -3.47 -7.42 -7.34
N GLU A 69 -3.78 -8.71 -7.41
CA GLU A 69 -3.48 -9.52 -8.58
C GLU A 69 -4.30 -9.08 -9.80
N MET A 70 -5.55 -8.66 -9.61
CA MET A 70 -6.42 -8.17 -10.68
C MET A 70 -5.89 -6.84 -11.20
N ASN A 71 -5.56 -5.93 -10.29
CA ASN A 71 -4.95 -4.65 -10.60
C ASN A 71 -3.62 -4.80 -11.39
N ARG A 72 -2.79 -5.78 -11.04
CA ARG A 72 -1.53 -6.04 -11.77
C ARG A 72 -1.77 -6.51 -13.20
N ARG A 73 -2.76 -7.39 -13.39
CA ARG A 73 -3.14 -7.90 -14.71
C ARG A 73 -3.76 -6.80 -15.56
N PHE A 74 -4.65 -5.98 -14.98
CA PHE A 74 -5.23 -4.80 -15.62
C PHE A 74 -4.16 -3.85 -16.17
N VAL A 75 -3.21 -3.45 -15.31
CA VAL A 75 -2.11 -2.56 -15.70
C VAL A 75 -1.27 -3.18 -16.82
N THR A 76 -0.99 -4.47 -16.73
CA THR A 76 -0.22 -5.18 -17.76
C THR A 76 -0.94 -5.16 -19.12
N ASP A 77 -2.24 -5.46 -19.13
CA ASP A 77 -3.06 -5.46 -20.33
C ASP A 77 -3.15 -4.07 -20.96
N GLU A 78 -3.33 -3.03 -20.15
CA GLU A 78 -3.39 -1.64 -20.62
C GLU A 78 -2.05 -1.16 -21.19
N LEU A 79 -0.94 -1.43 -20.51
CA LEU A 79 0.40 -1.06 -20.97
C LEU A 79 0.76 -1.78 -22.29
N ARG A 80 0.42 -3.06 -22.42
CA ARG A 80 0.63 -3.84 -23.65
C ARG A 80 -0.23 -3.32 -24.80
N ALA A 81 -1.38 -2.73 -24.51
CA ALA A 81 -2.24 -2.08 -25.48
C ALA A 81 -1.84 -0.62 -25.78
N GLY A 82 -0.73 -0.13 -25.21
CA GLY A 82 -0.24 1.23 -25.44
C GLY A 82 -1.03 2.33 -24.71
N ARG A 83 -1.79 1.97 -23.67
CA ARG A 83 -2.64 2.88 -22.89
C ARG A 83 -2.10 3.08 -21.48
N VAL A 84 -2.38 4.26 -20.92
CA VAL A 84 -2.14 4.53 -19.50
C VAL A 84 -3.39 4.11 -18.72
N PRO A 85 -3.28 3.25 -17.70
CA PRO A 85 -4.43 2.77 -16.92
C PRO A 85 -4.96 3.89 -16.01
N LEU A 86 -5.91 4.67 -16.54
CA LEU A 86 -6.55 5.79 -15.86
C LEU A 86 -7.98 5.48 -15.40
N TRP A 87 -8.69 4.58 -16.09
CA TRP A 87 -10.06 4.19 -15.78
C TRP A 87 -10.19 2.67 -15.81
N ASN A 88 -10.73 2.08 -14.74
CA ASN A 88 -11.05 0.66 -14.71
C ASN A 88 -12.55 0.47 -15.02
N PRO A 89 -12.93 -0.17 -16.14
CA PRO A 89 -14.33 -0.34 -16.53
C PRO A 89 -15.04 -1.52 -15.84
N TYR A 90 -14.33 -2.33 -15.05
CA TYR A 90 -14.83 -3.63 -14.56
C TYR A 90 -15.54 -3.56 -13.20
N GLY A 91 -15.18 -2.63 -12.32
CA GLY A 91 -15.83 -2.42 -11.02
C GLY A 91 -16.54 -1.07 -10.90
N TYR A 92 -17.50 -0.94 -9.98
CA TYR A 92 -18.25 0.30 -9.68
C TYR A 92 -18.98 0.94 -10.85
N CYS A 93 -19.36 0.17 -11.86
CA CYS A 93 -19.82 0.71 -13.15
C CYS A 93 -18.76 1.54 -13.90
N GLY A 94 -17.50 1.25 -13.67
CA GLY A 94 -16.36 2.06 -14.09
C GLY A 94 -15.92 3.01 -12.97
N ALA A 95 -14.62 3.14 -12.74
CA ALA A 95 -14.08 4.11 -11.79
C ALA A 95 -12.67 4.58 -12.19
N PRO A 96 -12.22 5.77 -11.73
CA PRO A 96 -10.82 6.16 -11.82
C PRO A 96 -9.93 5.08 -11.21
N PHE A 97 -8.90 4.66 -11.95
CA PHE A 97 -8.06 3.55 -11.53
C PHE A 97 -7.00 4.01 -10.52
N ALA A 98 -7.31 3.85 -9.23
CA ALA A 98 -6.43 4.15 -8.11
C ALA A 98 -5.69 2.90 -7.59
N ASN A 99 -4.81 2.35 -8.42
CA ASN A 99 -3.84 1.37 -7.93
C ASN A 99 -2.62 2.06 -7.31
N PHE A 100 -2.44 1.87 -6.00
CA PHE A 100 -1.40 2.53 -5.21
C PHE A 100 0.05 2.21 -5.63
N HIS A 101 0.30 1.14 -6.40
CA HIS A 101 1.65 0.76 -6.82
C HIS A 101 1.88 0.81 -8.34
N LYS A 102 0.94 1.36 -9.13
CA LYS A 102 1.02 1.28 -10.61
C LYS A 102 2.25 1.94 -11.23
N TYR A 103 2.84 2.92 -10.55
CA TYR A 103 4.06 3.61 -10.98
C TYR A 103 5.32 3.18 -10.22
N SER A 104 5.19 2.18 -9.35
CA SER A 104 6.31 1.67 -8.56
C SER A 104 7.34 0.98 -9.47
N PRO A 105 8.64 1.31 -9.37
CA PRO A 105 9.67 0.61 -10.14
C PRO A 105 9.78 -0.87 -9.75
N PHE A 106 9.38 -1.24 -8.54
CA PHE A 106 9.35 -2.63 -8.10
C PHE A 106 8.37 -3.50 -8.89
N MET A 107 7.38 -2.88 -9.54
CA MET A 107 6.31 -3.58 -10.25
C MET A 107 6.58 -3.77 -11.73
N TRP A 108 7.61 -3.11 -12.26
CA TRP A 108 8.01 -3.24 -13.66
C TRP A 108 8.31 -4.68 -14.08
N PRO A 109 8.98 -5.53 -13.27
CA PRO A 109 9.11 -6.94 -13.61
C PRO A 109 7.76 -7.62 -13.86
N TYR A 110 6.74 -7.33 -13.06
CA TYR A 110 5.41 -7.90 -13.29
C TYR A 110 4.84 -7.39 -14.61
N TYR A 111 4.90 -6.10 -14.88
CA TYR A 111 4.32 -5.52 -16.11
C TYR A 111 5.03 -5.97 -17.39
N LEU A 112 6.33 -6.26 -17.31
CA LEU A 112 7.09 -6.81 -18.42
C LEU A 112 6.69 -8.26 -18.73
N PHE A 113 6.67 -9.13 -17.72
CA PHE A 113 6.44 -10.56 -17.93
C PHE A 113 4.96 -10.98 -17.89
N GLY A 114 4.10 -10.25 -17.17
CA GLY A 114 2.67 -10.52 -17.03
C GLY A 114 2.35 -11.83 -16.33
N THR A 115 3.12 -12.20 -15.30
CA THR A 115 2.95 -13.47 -14.58
C THR A 115 3.23 -13.34 -13.08
N PRO A 116 2.45 -14.01 -12.20
CA PRO A 116 2.73 -14.04 -10.76
C PRO A 116 4.03 -14.75 -10.39
N ARG A 117 4.66 -15.49 -11.31
CA ARG A 117 5.96 -16.14 -11.07
C ARG A 117 7.10 -15.15 -10.78
N VAL A 118 6.92 -13.86 -11.11
CA VAL A 118 7.90 -12.82 -10.80
C VAL A 118 7.79 -12.25 -9.38
N LEU A 119 6.72 -12.56 -8.63
CA LEU A 119 6.51 -12.03 -7.29
C LEU A 119 7.66 -12.30 -6.30
N PRO A 120 8.28 -13.50 -6.21
CA PRO A 120 9.45 -13.69 -5.35
C PRO A 120 10.65 -12.80 -5.74
N TRP A 121 10.83 -12.53 -7.03
CA TRP A 121 11.86 -11.60 -7.53
C TRP A 121 11.57 -10.15 -7.16
N ILE A 122 10.29 -9.76 -7.15
CA ILE A 122 9.87 -8.45 -6.65
C ILE A 122 10.16 -8.34 -5.14
N GLN A 123 9.86 -9.37 -4.35
CA GLN A 123 10.21 -9.37 -2.92
C GLN A 123 11.73 -9.29 -2.70
N LEU A 124 12.52 -9.94 -3.56
CA LEU A 124 13.97 -9.83 -3.55
C LEU A 124 14.44 -8.41 -3.85
N LEU A 125 13.87 -7.73 -4.86
CA LEU A 125 14.20 -6.35 -5.20
C LEU A 125 13.88 -5.37 -4.06
N VAL A 126 12.75 -5.56 -3.39
CA VAL A 126 12.33 -4.77 -2.22
C VAL A 126 13.29 -4.99 -1.06
N ALA A 127 13.59 -6.25 -0.72
CA ALA A 127 14.53 -6.59 0.35
C ALA A 127 15.94 -6.07 0.05
N PHE A 128 16.39 -6.19 -1.20
CA PHE A 128 17.66 -5.66 -1.66
C PHE A 128 17.72 -4.14 -1.48
N THR A 129 16.69 -3.42 -1.92
CA THR A 129 16.63 -1.96 -1.80
C THR A 129 16.62 -1.51 -0.35
N ALA A 130 15.80 -2.14 0.50
CA ALA A 130 15.73 -1.86 1.93
C ALA A 130 17.05 -2.18 2.65
N GLY A 131 17.64 -3.35 2.39
CA GLY A 131 18.86 -3.82 3.04
C GLY A 131 20.10 -3.03 2.62
N ILE A 132 20.31 -2.84 1.32
CA ILE A 132 21.43 -2.02 0.81
C ILE A 132 21.27 -0.56 1.23
N GLY A 133 20.06 0.00 1.19
CA GLY A 133 19.79 1.33 1.71
C GLY A 133 20.20 1.47 3.16
N THR A 134 19.83 0.49 4.00
CA THR A 134 20.18 0.45 5.42
C THR A 134 21.68 0.34 5.63
N TYR A 135 22.37 -0.50 4.84
CA TYR A 135 23.84 -0.59 4.87
C TYR A 135 24.50 0.76 4.57
N VAL A 136 24.13 1.39 3.45
CA VAL A 136 24.74 2.64 2.99
C VAL A 136 24.43 3.77 3.97
N TYR A 137 23.20 3.83 4.50
CA TYR A 137 22.81 4.74 5.57
C TYR A 137 23.64 4.51 6.84
N GLY A 138 23.82 3.27 7.27
CA GLY A 138 24.66 2.93 8.42
C GLY A 138 26.11 3.40 8.23
N ARG A 139 26.69 3.16 7.05
CA ARG A 139 28.09 3.54 6.75
C ARG A 139 28.29 5.04 6.59
N ARG A 140 27.36 5.75 5.93
CA ARG A 140 27.53 7.16 5.57
C ARG A 140 26.78 8.12 6.50
N GLY A 141 25.54 7.80 6.83
CA GLY A 141 24.69 8.54 7.75
C GLY A 141 25.12 8.36 9.20
N LEU A 142 25.03 7.12 9.71
CA LEU A 142 25.39 6.83 11.11
C LEU A 142 26.91 6.79 11.33
N GLY A 143 27.70 6.45 10.31
CA GLY A 143 29.15 6.32 10.44
C GLY A 143 29.56 5.16 11.36
N VAL A 144 28.81 4.05 11.33
CA VAL A 144 29.18 2.78 11.99
C VAL A 144 30.06 1.93 11.06
N GLY A 145 30.78 0.96 11.62
CA GLY A 145 31.67 0.03 10.94
C GLY A 145 30.98 -0.89 9.92
N TYR A 146 31.76 -1.78 9.31
CA TYR A 146 31.26 -2.74 8.32
C TYR A 146 30.24 -3.72 8.92
N TYR A 147 30.58 -4.41 10.01
CA TYR A 147 29.73 -5.44 10.61
C TYR A 147 28.42 -4.92 11.19
N PRO A 148 28.38 -3.78 11.92
CA PRO A 148 27.10 -3.26 12.40
C PRO A 148 26.17 -2.83 11.26
N ALA A 149 26.72 -2.22 10.21
CA ALA A 149 25.96 -1.91 9.00
C ALA A 149 25.46 -3.16 8.28
N LEU A 150 26.27 -4.23 8.24
CA LEU A 150 25.93 -5.51 7.63
C LEU A 150 24.75 -6.19 8.34
N VAL A 151 24.77 -6.22 9.68
CA VAL A 151 23.65 -6.80 10.47
C VAL A 151 22.38 -5.99 10.30
N ALA A 152 22.48 -4.66 10.32
CA ALA A 152 21.33 -3.79 10.07
C ALA A 152 20.73 -4.01 8.66
N ALA A 153 21.58 -4.22 7.66
CA ALA A 153 21.18 -4.51 6.29
C ALA A 153 20.42 -5.85 6.16
N ALA A 154 20.84 -6.87 6.90
CA ALA A 154 20.15 -8.16 6.93
C ALA A 154 18.85 -8.10 7.74
N ALA A 155 18.83 -7.32 8.84
CA ALA A 155 17.71 -7.24 9.76
C ALA A 155 16.52 -6.45 9.21
N PHE A 156 16.76 -5.28 8.59
CA PHE A 156 15.66 -4.37 8.21
C PHE A 156 14.62 -5.01 7.27
N PRO A 157 14.99 -5.76 6.20
CA PRO A 157 14.02 -6.45 5.35
C PRO A 157 13.24 -7.59 6.04
N LEU A 158 13.65 -7.99 7.25
CA LEU A 158 13.05 -9.08 8.03
C LEU A 158 12.26 -8.59 9.26
N VAL A 159 12.12 -7.28 9.45
CA VAL A 159 11.28 -6.72 10.52
C VAL A 159 9.80 -7.03 10.27
N GLY A 160 8.99 -6.94 11.34
CA GLY A 160 7.54 -7.15 11.37
C GLY A 160 6.82 -6.57 10.15
N PHE A 161 7.12 -5.32 9.82
CA PHE A 161 6.45 -4.62 8.74
C PHE A 161 6.64 -5.31 7.38
N PHE A 162 7.87 -5.66 7.00
CA PHE A 162 8.13 -6.35 5.71
C PHE A 162 7.64 -7.79 5.69
N VAL A 163 7.60 -8.46 6.85
CA VAL A 163 7.16 -9.85 6.97
C VAL A 163 5.65 -9.95 6.88
N LEU A 164 4.93 -9.17 7.68
CA LEU A 164 3.48 -9.22 7.79
C LEU A 164 2.78 -8.55 6.59
N TRP A 165 3.34 -7.46 6.06
CA TRP A 165 2.81 -6.75 4.89
C TRP A 165 3.35 -7.25 3.55
N ARG A 166 4.00 -8.40 3.53
CA ARG A 166 4.58 -8.93 2.30
C ARG A 166 3.53 -9.15 1.24
N GLY A 167 3.81 -8.71 0.01
CA GLY A 167 2.88 -8.79 -1.12
C GLY A 167 1.96 -7.58 -1.26
N PHE A 168 1.89 -6.72 -0.25
CA PHE A 168 1.18 -5.44 -0.30
C PHE A 168 2.12 -4.28 -0.70
N SER A 169 1.52 -3.24 -1.29
CA SER A 169 2.24 -2.06 -1.79
C SER A 169 2.93 -1.21 -0.71
N LEU A 170 2.53 -1.34 0.56
CA LEU A 170 3.07 -0.57 1.68
C LEU A 170 4.57 -0.81 1.88
N THR A 171 5.01 -2.05 1.66
CA THR A 171 6.43 -2.44 1.81
C THR A 171 7.34 -1.76 0.79
N TYR A 172 6.81 -1.42 -0.39
CA TYR A 172 7.56 -0.72 -1.45
C TYR A 172 7.96 0.69 -1.00
N VAL A 173 7.08 1.38 -0.28
CA VAL A 173 7.36 2.70 0.29
C VAL A 173 8.41 2.59 1.40
N ALA A 174 8.21 1.65 2.34
CA ALA A 174 9.11 1.45 3.47
C ALA A 174 10.55 1.11 3.05
N ALA A 175 10.73 0.43 1.91
CA ALA A 175 12.04 0.09 1.37
C ALA A 175 12.90 1.32 1.01
N TRP A 176 12.26 2.46 0.72
CA TRP A 176 12.95 3.72 0.42
C TRP A 176 13.32 4.54 1.66
N LEU A 177 12.81 4.21 2.84
CA LEU A 177 13.05 4.97 4.07
C LEU A 177 14.55 5.18 4.40
N PRO A 178 15.43 4.16 4.31
CA PRO A 178 16.85 4.35 4.57
C PRO A 178 17.52 5.30 3.56
N TRP A 179 17.08 5.25 2.30
CA TRP A 179 17.56 6.13 1.23
C TRP A 179 17.09 7.57 1.45
N LEU A 180 15.87 7.76 1.96
CA LEU A 180 15.33 9.07 2.28
C LEU A 180 16.15 9.73 3.40
N PHE A 181 16.44 8.97 4.47
CA PHE A 181 17.28 9.46 5.57
C PHE A 181 18.72 9.71 5.12
N LEU A 182 19.28 8.85 4.26
CA LEU A 182 20.59 9.07 3.66
C LEU A 182 20.64 10.36 2.82
N ALA A 183 19.62 10.61 1.99
CA ALA A 183 19.55 11.80 1.14
C ALA A 183 19.42 13.09 1.97
N ILE A 184 18.65 13.05 3.07
CA ILE A 184 18.56 14.14 4.04
C ILE A 184 19.90 14.36 4.73
N ASP A 185 20.54 13.31 5.25
CA ASP A 185 21.86 13.40 5.88
C ASP A 185 22.88 14.02 4.93
N ALA A 186 22.90 13.59 3.67
CA ALA A 186 23.77 14.13 2.63
C ALA A 186 23.48 15.60 2.34
N THR A 187 22.21 15.99 2.26
CA THR A 187 21.77 17.37 1.98
C THR A 187 22.12 18.31 3.14
N VAL A 188 21.92 17.88 4.39
CA VAL A 188 22.32 18.67 5.58
C VAL A 188 23.85 18.85 5.63
N ARG A 189 24.62 17.82 5.25
CA ARG A 189 26.09 17.90 5.23
C ARG A 189 26.59 18.79 4.08
N ARG A 190 26.00 18.68 2.90
CA ARG A 190 26.40 19.37 1.66
C ARG A 190 25.14 19.90 0.95
N PRO A 191 24.60 21.05 1.39
CA PRO A 191 23.34 21.56 0.85
C PRO A 191 23.47 22.05 -0.61
N VAL A 192 24.68 22.41 -1.04
CA VAL A 192 24.96 22.80 -2.42
C VAL A 192 25.64 21.61 -3.12
N GLY A 193 24.97 21.03 -4.12
CA GLY A 193 25.49 19.89 -4.90
C GLY A 193 24.38 18.92 -5.31
N LEU A 194 24.74 17.66 -5.56
CA LEU A 194 23.82 16.61 -6.03
C LEU A 194 22.96 15.99 -4.90
N ALA A 195 23.19 16.36 -3.64
CA ALA A 195 22.47 15.77 -2.51
C ALA A 195 20.95 16.13 -2.51
N PRO A 196 20.55 17.39 -2.73
CA PRO A 196 19.14 17.74 -2.89
C PRO A 196 18.48 17.09 -4.11
N VAL A 197 19.23 16.86 -5.19
CA VAL A 197 18.75 16.11 -6.37
C VAL A 197 18.42 14.67 -5.98
N GLY A 198 19.32 14.02 -5.22
CA GLY A 198 19.05 12.69 -4.67
C GLY A 198 17.84 12.67 -3.73
N LEU A 199 17.64 13.72 -2.92
CA LEU A 199 16.45 13.86 -2.08
C LEU A 199 15.17 13.95 -2.93
N ALA A 200 15.16 14.77 -3.99
CA ALA A 200 14.01 14.89 -4.89
C ALA A 200 13.65 13.55 -5.54
N VAL A 201 14.64 12.81 -6.05
CA VAL A 201 14.41 11.50 -6.67
C VAL A 201 13.87 10.50 -5.65
N VAL A 202 14.47 10.39 -4.46
CA VAL A 202 14.00 9.43 -3.45
C VAL A 202 12.61 9.81 -2.92
N THR A 203 12.33 11.10 -2.74
CA THR A 203 10.98 11.57 -2.39
C THR A 203 9.96 11.18 -3.46
N ALA A 204 10.29 11.35 -4.74
CA ALA A 204 9.41 10.93 -5.82
C ALA A 204 9.15 9.42 -5.77
N LEU A 205 10.20 8.61 -5.57
CA LEU A 205 10.11 7.16 -5.43
C LEU A 205 9.24 6.73 -4.24
N VAL A 206 9.39 7.37 -3.08
CA VAL A 206 8.54 7.15 -1.90
C VAL A 206 7.07 7.39 -2.25
N LEU A 207 6.78 8.49 -2.96
CA LEU A 207 5.41 8.91 -3.31
C LEU A 207 4.73 8.05 -4.38
N VAL A 208 5.48 7.47 -5.34
CA VAL A 208 4.91 6.67 -6.45
C VAL A 208 4.93 5.15 -6.20
N SER A 209 5.63 4.69 -5.16
CA SER A 209 5.89 3.25 -4.97
C SER A 209 4.76 2.47 -4.31
N GLY A 210 3.82 3.12 -3.62
CA GLY A 210 2.79 2.40 -2.87
C GLY A 210 1.76 3.31 -2.21
N GLN A 211 1.24 2.85 -1.09
CA GLN A 211 0.12 3.52 -0.42
C GLN A 211 0.51 4.90 0.14
N ILE A 212 -0.35 5.89 -0.12
CA ILE A 212 -0.03 7.30 0.10
C ILE A 212 0.03 7.68 1.59
N ASP A 213 -0.67 6.95 2.46
CA ASP A 213 -0.61 7.10 3.92
C ASP A 213 0.79 6.74 4.45
N VAL A 214 1.36 5.61 4.03
CA VAL A 214 2.74 5.20 4.38
C VAL A 214 3.77 6.18 3.82
N ALA A 215 3.53 6.72 2.61
CA ALA A 215 4.40 7.73 2.02
C ALA A 215 4.36 9.05 2.81
N GLY A 216 3.17 9.49 3.21
CA GLY A 216 2.98 10.64 4.11
C GLY A 216 3.69 10.45 5.44
N GLN A 217 3.54 9.29 6.07
CA GLN A 217 4.23 8.91 7.31
C GLN A 217 5.76 8.89 7.16
N ALA A 218 6.28 8.35 6.04
CA ALA A 218 7.71 8.39 5.74
C ALA A 218 8.21 9.84 5.67
N LEU A 219 7.44 10.74 5.03
CA LEU A 219 7.78 12.16 4.94
C LEU A 219 7.72 12.89 6.29
N LEU A 220 6.73 12.58 7.14
CA LEU A 220 6.66 13.10 8.51
C LEU A 220 7.90 12.71 9.33
N ALA A 221 8.27 11.42 9.31
CA ALA A 221 9.48 10.94 9.95
C ALA A 221 10.75 11.59 9.37
N SER A 222 10.77 11.82 8.06
CA SER A 222 11.87 12.49 7.37
C SER A 222 12.04 13.95 7.83
N GLY A 223 10.93 14.66 8.10
CA GLY A 223 10.96 16.02 8.65
C GLY A 223 11.60 16.07 10.03
N VAL A 224 11.19 15.17 10.94
CA VAL A 224 11.80 15.06 12.28
C VAL A 224 13.28 14.69 12.19
N TYR A 225 13.63 13.74 11.31
CA TYR A 225 15.02 13.37 11.06
C TYR A 225 15.85 14.54 10.51
N ALA A 226 15.29 15.34 9.60
CA ALA A 226 15.97 16.50 9.01
C ALA A 226 16.24 17.60 10.05
N VAL A 227 15.26 17.91 10.91
CA VAL A 227 15.43 18.85 12.03
C VAL A 227 16.53 18.35 12.96
N GLY A 228 16.44 17.09 13.40
CA GLY A 228 17.46 16.47 14.25
C GLY A 228 18.85 16.56 13.61
N CYS A 229 19.01 16.10 12.37
CA CYS A 229 20.28 16.16 11.65
C CYS A 229 20.87 17.58 11.54
N SER A 230 20.02 18.57 11.28
CA SER A 230 20.44 19.97 11.10
C SER A 230 21.00 20.52 12.41
N LEU A 231 20.29 20.30 13.52
CA LEU A 231 20.72 20.73 14.86
C LEU A 231 22.02 20.03 15.33
N LEU A 232 22.22 18.76 14.95
CA LEU A 232 23.40 18.00 15.36
C LEU A 232 24.69 18.38 14.61
N LYS A 233 24.56 18.84 13.37
CA LYS A 233 25.69 19.03 12.43
C LYS A 233 26.05 20.49 12.23
N GLU A 234 25.36 21.40 12.89
CA GLU A 234 25.67 22.82 12.91
C GLU A 234 26.92 23.09 13.77
N ARG A 235 28.02 23.51 13.12
CA ARG A 235 29.31 23.79 13.78
C ARG A 235 30.05 25.00 13.19
N GLY A 236 29.33 25.93 12.56
CA GLY A 236 29.93 27.03 11.79
C GLY A 236 29.82 28.40 12.47
N LYS A 237 30.68 29.35 12.05
CA LYS A 237 30.66 30.76 12.48
C LYS A 237 29.40 31.54 12.03
N ARG A 238 28.63 31.02 11.06
CA ARG A 238 27.38 31.60 10.53
C ARG A 238 26.24 30.57 10.54
N PRO A 239 25.73 30.21 11.73
CA PRO A 239 24.75 29.13 11.89
C PRO A 239 23.45 29.41 11.11
N VAL A 240 22.82 30.57 11.37
CA VAL A 240 21.52 30.95 10.78
C VAL A 240 21.52 30.87 9.24
N ARG A 241 22.52 31.44 8.55
CA ARG A 241 22.58 31.40 7.08
C ARG A 241 22.71 29.98 6.54
N ARG A 242 23.51 29.14 7.21
CA ARG A 242 23.66 27.74 6.82
C ARG A 242 22.36 26.97 7.05
N LEU A 243 21.72 27.17 8.20
CA LEU A 243 20.45 26.52 8.52
C LEU A 243 19.35 26.95 7.54
N ALA A 244 19.28 28.22 7.16
CA ALA A 244 18.37 28.72 6.12
C ALA A 244 18.65 28.06 4.76
N THR A 245 19.91 27.91 4.37
CA THR A 245 20.29 27.23 3.11
C THR A 245 19.90 25.75 3.15
N VAL A 246 20.17 25.06 4.25
CA VAL A 246 19.78 23.66 4.45
C VAL A 246 18.26 23.53 4.39
N GLY A 247 17.53 24.39 5.10
CA GLY A 247 16.06 24.44 5.07
C GLY A 247 15.53 24.61 3.65
N LEU A 248 16.04 25.59 2.91
CA LEU A 248 15.65 25.83 1.51
C LEU A 248 15.94 24.64 0.59
N MET A 249 17.10 23.98 0.76
CA MET A 249 17.48 22.85 -0.09
C MET A 249 16.72 21.57 0.24
N LEU A 250 16.35 21.37 1.51
CA LEU A 250 15.45 20.29 1.93
C LEU A 250 14.04 20.51 1.38
N THR A 251 13.49 21.72 1.52
CA THR A 251 12.16 22.05 0.99
C THR A 251 12.13 21.98 -0.54
N ALA A 252 13.18 22.45 -1.22
CA ALA A 252 13.31 22.29 -2.67
C ALA A 252 13.40 20.82 -3.07
N GLY A 253 14.19 20.00 -2.37
CA GLY A 253 14.30 18.56 -2.62
C GLY A 253 12.95 17.86 -2.50
N TRP A 254 12.25 18.05 -1.37
CA TRP A 254 10.92 17.48 -1.18
C TRP A 254 9.92 18.01 -2.22
N GLY A 255 9.87 19.33 -2.42
CA GLY A 255 8.96 19.99 -3.35
C GLY A 255 9.11 19.50 -4.80
N VAL A 256 10.35 19.39 -5.28
CA VAL A 256 10.62 18.82 -6.62
C VAL A 256 10.23 17.34 -6.67
N GLY A 257 10.45 16.58 -5.59
CA GLY A 257 9.94 15.21 -5.49
C GLY A 257 8.42 15.10 -5.61
N PHE A 258 7.66 16.00 -4.97
CA PHE A 258 6.21 16.10 -5.13
C PHE A 258 5.80 16.43 -6.57
N LEU A 259 6.51 17.36 -7.22
CA LEU A 259 6.23 17.73 -8.61
C LEU A 259 6.50 16.57 -9.58
N LEU A 260 7.58 15.80 -9.38
CA LEU A 260 7.86 14.59 -10.16
C LEU A 260 6.76 13.53 -10.01
N SER A 261 6.15 13.44 -8.82
CA SER A 261 5.06 12.49 -8.54
C SER A 261 3.67 13.01 -8.89
N ALA A 262 3.54 14.24 -9.40
CA ALA A 262 2.26 14.86 -9.72
C ALA A 262 1.35 14.07 -10.69
N PRO A 263 1.85 13.33 -11.72
CA PRO A 263 1.01 12.49 -12.58
C PRO A 263 0.27 11.38 -11.84
N TYR A 264 0.76 11.02 -10.65
CA TYR A 264 0.11 10.07 -9.75
C TYR A 264 -0.72 10.77 -8.69
N LEU A 265 -0.16 11.77 -8.02
CA LEU A 265 -0.76 12.41 -6.86
C LEU A 265 -2.02 13.21 -7.20
N LEU A 266 -2.03 13.94 -8.31
CA LEU A 266 -3.17 14.80 -8.64
C LEU A 266 -4.42 13.98 -9.02
N PRO A 267 -4.36 12.97 -9.91
CA PRO A 267 -5.52 12.13 -10.18
C PRO A 267 -6.01 11.36 -8.94
N LEU A 268 -5.07 10.89 -8.10
CA LEU A 268 -5.43 10.22 -6.85
C LEU A 268 -6.15 11.19 -5.89
N ALA A 269 -5.70 12.44 -5.79
CA ALA A 269 -6.33 13.45 -4.96
C ALA A 269 -7.75 13.79 -5.44
N ASP A 270 -7.96 13.87 -6.76
CA ASP A 270 -9.30 14.09 -7.33
C ASP A 270 -10.24 12.93 -7.00
N TYR A 271 -9.79 11.69 -7.20
CA TYR A 271 -10.62 10.53 -6.89
C TYR A 271 -10.90 10.38 -5.39
N ALA A 272 -9.89 10.61 -4.54
CA ALA A 272 -10.03 10.55 -3.08
C ALA A 272 -11.11 11.50 -2.54
N ARG A 273 -11.34 12.67 -3.18
CA ARG A 273 -12.42 13.60 -2.80
C ARG A 273 -13.82 13.02 -3.02
N THR A 274 -13.94 12.05 -3.92
CA THR A 274 -15.21 11.37 -4.23
C THR A 274 -15.42 10.10 -3.40
N GLY A 275 -14.42 9.68 -2.61
CA GLY A 275 -14.42 8.42 -1.88
C GLY A 275 -15.17 8.48 -0.54
N ALA A 276 -16.04 7.50 -0.27
CA ALA A 276 -16.77 7.38 0.98
C ALA A 276 -15.82 7.27 2.18
N ARG A 277 -14.77 6.46 2.04
CA ARG A 277 -13.78 6.23 3.10
C ARG A 277 -13.06 7.51 3.53
N PHE A 278 -12.71 8.35 2.57
CA PHE A 278 -12.05 9.63 2.84
C PHE A 278 -13.01 10.64 3.48
N GLN A 279 -14.29 10.65 3.10
CA GLN A 279 -15.31 11.48 3.74
C GLN A 279 -15.51 11.10 5.20
N GLU A 280 -15.60 9.80 5.51
CA GLU A 280 -15.72 9.30 6.88
C GLU A 280 -14.52 9.69 7.74
N ARG A 281 -13.29 9.50 7.24
CA ARG A 281 -12.06 9.91 7.94
C ARG A 281 -12.00 11.42 8.16
N ALA A 282 -12.36 12.21 7.15
CA ALA A 282 -12.42 13.66 7.26
C ALA A 282 -13.43 14.11 8.33
N ALA A 283 -14.52 13.37 8.52
CA ALA A 283 -15.51 13.58 9.58
C ALA A 283 -15.06 13.09 10.97
N GLY A 284 -13.87 12.50 11.10
CA GLY A 284 -13.30 12.02 12.35
C GLY A 284 -13.51 10.54 12.65
N SER A 285 -14.03 9.76 11.70
CA SER A 285 -14.12 8.30 11.84
C SER A 285 -12.73 7.67 11.84
N GLU A 286 -12.43 6.93 12.90
CA GLU A 286 -11.20 6.14 13.02
C GLU A 286 -11.51 4.68 12.67
N GLU A 287 -10.93 4.19 11.58
CA GLU A 287 -11.03 2.77 11.21
C GLU A 287 -10.29 1.88 12.21
N ARG A 288 -9.14 2.36 12.69
CA ARG A 288 -8.27 1.65 13.64
C ARG A 288 -7.82 2.59 14.76
N PRO A 289 -8.61 2.70 15.84
CA PRO A 289 -8.25 3.52 16.98
C PRO A 289 -6.98 3.01 17.68
N PRO A 290 -6.30 3.87 18.46
CA PRO A 290 -5.10 3.48 19.19
C PRO A 290 -5.43 2.41 20.26
N ILE A 291 -4.52 1.46 20.46
CA ILE A 291 -4.69 0.32 21.40
C ILE A 291 -4.24 0.72 22.82
N GLY A 292 -3.21 1.58 22.93
CA GLY A 292 -2.61 2.01 24.19
C GLY A 292 -1.49 1.09 24.67
N LEU A 293 -1.17 1.15 25.96
CA LEU A 293 -0.11 0.33 26.58
C LEU A 293 -0.23 -1.19 26.38
N PRO A 294 -1.44 -1.79 26.24
CA PRO A 294 -1.57 -3.20 25.86
C PRO A 294 -0.92 -3.56 24.52
N ALA A 295 -0.56 -2.60 23.66
CA ALA A 295 0.18 -2.88 22.43
C ALA A 295 1.65 -3.27 22.67
N LEU A 296 2.24 -2.93 23.82
CA LEU A 296 3.68 -3.09 24.08
C LEU A 296 4.20 -4.52 23.89
N PRO A 297 3.54 -5.58 24.40
CA PRO A 297 4.05 -6.94 24.23
C PRO A 297 4.19 -7.36 22.76
N ALA A 298 3.25 -6.94 21.91
CA ALA A 298 3.28 -7.27 20.48
C ALA A 298 4.46 -6.66 19.72
N LEU A 299 5.06 -5.57 20.23
CA LEU A 299 6.26 -4.96 19.64
C LEU A 299 7.52 -5.81 19.83
N LEU A 300 7.55 -6.64 20.88
CA LEU A 300 8.69 -7.48 21.25
C LEU A 300 8.42 -8.95 20.94
N LEU A 301 7.15 -9.37 20.97
CA LEU A 301 6.70 -10.71 20.65
C LEU A 301 5.46 -10.60 19.75
N PRO A 302 5.61 -10.64 18.41
CA PRO A 302 4.53 -10.44 17.45
C PRO A 302 3.29 -11.30 17.68
N ASP A 303 3.51 -12.52 18.17
CA ASP A 303 2.48 -13.54 18.39
C ASP A 303 1.93 -13.51 19.84
N ALA A 304 2.24 -12.48 20.64
CA ALA A 304 1.82 -12.36 22.04
C ALA A 304 0.30 -12.36 22.24
N TYR A 305 -0.44 -11.93 21.23
CA TYR A 305 -1.91 -11.93 21.18
C TYR A 305 -2.45 -12.90 20.13
N GLY A 306 -1.64 -13.91 19.78
CA GLY A 306 -1.96 -14.92 18.76
C GLY A 306 -1.81 -14.42 17.32
N THR A 307 -2.29 -15.22 16.39
CA THR A 307 -2.28 -14.93 14.95
C THR A 307 -3.61 -15.28 14.32
N SER A 308 -3.83 -14.85 13.09
CA SER A 308 -5.00 -15.18 12.27
C SER A 308 -4.77 -16.38 11.34
N ARG A 309 -3.80 -17.24 11.67
CA ARG A 309 -3.48 -18.48 10.95
C ARG A 309 -4.18 -19.66 11.61
N GLU A 310 -4.32 -20.75 10.86
CA GLU A 310 -4.88 -22.01 11.35
C GLU A 310 -4.19 -22.46 12.65
N GLY A 311 -5.00 -22.95 13.61
CA GLY A 311 -4.52 -23.37 14.93
C GLY A 311 -4.19 -22.22 15.89
N SER A 312 -4.54 -20.97 15.56
CA SER A 312 -4.39 -19.80 16.44
C SER A 312 -5.62 -18.88 16.37
N PHE A 313 -5.68 -17.91 17.29
CA PHE A 313 -6.74 -16.93 17.37
C PHE A 313 -6.14 -15.58 17.76
N TYR A 314 -6.49 -14.50 17.07
CA TYR A 314 -5.99 -13.16 17.38
C TYR A 314 -6.92 -12.44 18.37
N LEU A 315 -6.36 -11.89 19.46
CA LEU A 315 -7.14 -11.37 20.59
C LEU A 315 -7.49 -9.88 20.53
N LEU A 316 -6.67 -9.08 19.86
CA LEU A 316 -6.90 -7.65 19.78
C LEU A 316 -7.88 -7.34 18.64
N ASP A 317 -8.60 -6.24 18.78
CA ASP A 317 -9.45 -5.74 17.71
C ASP A 317 -8.63 -5.52 16.43
N GLY A 318 -9.17 -5.99 15.30
CA GLY A 318 -8.48 -5.97 14.02
C GLY A 318 -7.66 -7.23 13.76
N ASN A 319 -6.42 -7.07 13.32
CA ASN A 319 -5.57 -8.19 12.93
C ASN A 319 -4.08 -7.90 13.19
N GLN A 320 -3.27 -8.96 13.18
CA GLN A 320 -1.85 -8.89 13.51
C GLN A 320 -1.06 -7.92 12.63
N LEU A 321 -1.30 -7.90 11.31
CA LEU A 321 -0.50 -7.09 10.37
C LEU A 321 -0.83 -5.60 10.44
N GLU A 322 -2.07 -5.25 10.79
CA GLU A 322 -2.53 -3.89 11.04
C GLU A 322 -2.31 -3.44 12.49
N GLY A 323 -1.64 -4.26 13.30
CA GLY A 323 -1.37 -3.98 14.70
C GLY A 323 0.11 -3.67 15.00
N PRO A 324 0.43 -3.48 16.28
CA PRO A 324 1.77 -3.20 16.77
C PRO A 324 2.79 -4.28 16.41
N ALA A 325 2.37 -5.52 16.14
CA ALA A 325 3.25 -6.60 15.70
C ALA A 325 4.05 -6.24 14.43
N ALA A 326 3.53 -5.36 13.57
CA ALA A 326 4.27 -4.86 12.41
C ALA A 326 5.47 -3.96 12.80
N GLY A 327 5.53 -3.45 14.03
CA GLY A 327 6.66 -2.70 14.58
C GLY A 327 7.82 -3.57 15.08
N TYR A 328 7.68 -4.89 15.11
CA TYR A 328 8.68 -5.80 15.64
C TYR A 328 10.00 -5.72 14.88
N ALA A 329 11.11 -5.54 15.60
CA ALA A 329 12.45 -5.41 15.03
C ALA A 329 13.46 -6.43 15.61
N GLY A 330 12.99 -7.42 16.37
CA GLY A 330 13.83 -8.40 17.07
C GLY A 330 14.11 -8.02 18.52
N VAL A 331 13.85 -8.94 19.45
CA VAL A 331 14.11 -8.82 20.89
C VAL A 331 15.59 -8.57 21.17
N VAL A 332 16.49 -9.33 20.52
CA VAL A 332 17.94 -9.15 20.76
C VAL A 332 18.41 -7.78 20.25
N LEU A 333 17.88 -7.32 19.11
CA LEU A 333 18.17 -5.98 18.60
C LEU A 333 17.65 -4.88 19.53
N VAL A 334 16.40 -5.00 19.97
CA VAL A 334 15.69 -3.95 20.72
C VAL A 334 16.09 -3.90 22.20
N LEU A 335 16.17 -5.04 22.89
CA LEU A 335 16.39 -5.09 24.34
C LEU A 335 17.87 -5.22 24.74
N PHE A 336 18.75 -5.57 23.80
CA PHE A 336 20.19 -5.66 24.06
C PHE A 336 21.00 -4.63 23.27
N LEU A 337 20.93 -4.65 21.93
CA LEU A 337 21.82 -3.79 21.13
C LEU A 337 21.39 -2.32 21.11
N ALA A 338 20.11 -1.98 20.93
CA ALA A 338 19.67 -0.60 20.82
C ALA A 338 19.97 0.29 22.05
N PRO A 339 19.80 -0.15 23.31
CA PRO A 339 20.14 0.63 24.49
C PRO A 339 21.62 1.03 24.55
N LEU A 340 22.51 0.19 24.01
CA LEU A 340 23.96 0.44 23.99
C LEU A 340 24.34 1.64 23.12
N ALA A 341 23.45 2.13 22.24
CA ALA A 341 23.68 3.33 21.43
C ALA A 341 23.92 4.59 22.29
N PHE A 342 23.43 4.60 23.54
CA PHE A 342 23.53 5.74 24.44
C PHE A 342 24.77 5.72 25.34
N VAL A 343 25.58 4.65 25.31
CA VAL A 343 26.79 4.53 26.15
C VAL A 343 27.76 5.68 25.87
N VAL A 344 28.06 5.92 24.58
CA VAL A 344 29.05 6.92 24.13
C VAL A 344 28.45 8.31 23.95
N ARG A 345 29.01 9.29 24.68
CA ARG A 345 28.53 10.69 24.71
C ARG A 345 28.42 11.32 23.33
N GLU A 346 29.35 11.03 22.42
CA GLU A 346 29.36 11.59 21.06
C GLU A 346 28.20 11.10 20.20
N ARG A 347 27.70 9.88 20.44
CA ARG A 347 26.63 9.27 19.66
C ARG A 347 25.24 9.50 20.27
N ARG A 348 25.16 9.85 21.57
CA ARG A 348 23.89 10.07 22.30
C ARG A 348 22.91 10.98 21.60
N LYS A 349 23.38 12.07 21.01
CA LYS A 349 22.46 13.00 20.34
C LYS A 349 21.85 12.39 19.07
N THR A 350 22.62 11.61 18.32
CA THR A 350 22.10 10.87 17.15
C THR A 350 21.14 9.78 17.60
N ALA A 351 21.49 9.06 18.67
CA ALA A 351 20.62 8.06 19.28
C ALA A 351 19.31 8.68 19.79
N ALA A 352 19.34 9.89 20.38
CA ALA A 352 18.15 10.59 20.84
C ALA A 352 17.23 10.99 19.69
N VAL A 353 17.77 11.44 18.55
CA VAL A 353 16.96 11.73 17.34
C VAL A 353 16.30 10.45 16.82
N LEU A 354 17.03 9.35 16.74
CA LEU A 354 16.46 8.05 16.32
C LEU A 354 15.41 7.54 17.31
N LEU A 355 15.64 7.70 18.61
CA LEU A 355 14.65 7.34 19.63
C LEU A 355 13.39 8.19 19.51
N ALA A 356 13.50 9.50 19.27
CA ALA A 356 12.34 10.37 19.04
C ALA A 356 11.54 9.93 17.80
N ILE A 357 12.22 9.52 16.73
CA ILE A 357 11.59 8.96 15.52
C ILE A 357 10.90 7.63 15.83
N GLY A 358 11.53 6.76 16.64
CA GLY A 358 10.93 5.50 17.06
C GLY A 358 9.70 5.69 17.94
N ILE A 359 9.72 6.66 18.86
CA ILE A 359 8.56 7.02 19.68
C ILE A 359 7.44 7.60 18.80
N LEU A 360 7.78 8.45 17.83
CA LEU A 360 6.81 9.00 16.88
C LEU A 360 6.11 7.89 16.08
N GLY A 361 6.86 6.92 15.54
CA GLY A 361 6.24 5.83 14.78
C GLY A 361 5.37 4.90 15.64
N LEU A 362 5.59 4.84 16.95
CA LEU A 362 4.76 4.08 17.91
C LEU A 362 3.64 4.92 18.52
N SER A 363 3.57 6.21 18.22
CA SER A 363 2.75 7.13 19.00
C SER A 363 1.26 6.85 18.89
N TRP A 364 0.82 6.35 17.73
CA TRP A 364 -0.57 5.93 17.52
C TRP A 364 -0.89 4.68 18.33
N ASP A 365 -0.17 3.58 18.08
CA ASP A 365 -0.48 2.29 18.73
C ASP A 365 -0.39 2.34 20.25
N LEU A 366 0.53 3.14 20.81
CA LEU A 366 0.70 3.31 22.26
C LEU A 366 -0.19 4.41 22.88
N ASP A 367 -1.05 5.05 22.09
CA ASP A 367 -1.92 6.15 22.51
C ASP A 367 -1.15 7.30 23.20
N VAL A 368 -0.05 7.75 22.61
CA VAL A 368 0.84 8.75 23.23
C VAL A 368 0.14 10.13 23.27
N PRO A 369 -0.10 10.71 24.47
CA PRO A 369 -0.75 12.00 24.60
C PRO A 369 0.03 13.12 23.88
N GLY A 370 -0.69 14.06 23.28
CA GLY A 370 -0.18 15.13 22.42
C GLY A 370 0.08 14.66 20.98
N ALA A 371 0.72 13.51 20.81
CA ALA A 371 1.06 12.98 19.48
C ALA A 371 -0.18 12.49 18.73
N VAL A 372 -1.07 11.73 19.37
CA VAL A 372 -2.32 11.27 18.75
C VAL A 372 -3.22 12.46 18.37
N GLN A 373 -3.30 13.49 19.22
CA GLN A 373 -4.07 14.71 18.93
C GLN A 373 -3.51 15.46 17.71
N LEU A 374 -2.17 15.49 17.55
CA LEU A 374 -1.54 16.05 16.36
C LEU A 374 -1.93 15.26 15.10
N LEU A 375 -1.90 13.92 15.17
CA LEU A 375 -2.24 13.03 14.04
C LEU A 375 -3.74 13.08 13.67
N ARG A 376 -4.59 13.55 14.58
CA ARG A 376 -6.03 13.81 14.33
C ARG A 376 -6.31 15.15 13.65
N LEU A 377 -5.31 16.01 13.45
CA LEU A 377 -5.51 17.28 12.77
C LEU A 377 -5.96 17.08 11.31
N PRO A 378 -6.70 18.05 10.73
CA PRO A 378 -7.09 18.01 9.32
C PRO A 378 -5.90 17.71 8.41
N VAL A 379 -6.13 16.96 7.34
CA VAL A 379 -5.12 16.40 6.41
C VAL A 379 -4.41 15.17 6.97
N LEU A 380 -3.94 15.22 8.22
CA LEU A 380 -3.30 14.05 8.84
C LEU A 380 -4.32 12.95 9.14
N ASN A 381 -5.52 13.32 9.59
CA ASN A 381 -6.63 12.41 9.86
C ASN A 381 -7.11 11.58 8.64
N LEU A 382 -6.65 11.89 7.43
CA LEU A 382 -6.93 11.10 6.23
C LEU A 382 -6.10 9.79 6.17
N MET A 383 -5.04 9.69 6.97
CA MET A 383 -4.08 8.57 6.96
C MET A 383 -4.41 7.51 8.02
N SER A 384 -4.09 6.25 7.73
CA SER A 384 -4.19 5.14 8.70
C SER A 384 -2.91 5.05 9.54
N HIS A 385 -2.91 5.66 10.73
CA HIS A 385 -1.70 5.85 11.55
C HIS A 385 -1.18 4.60 12.27
N ASN A 386 -1.97 3.55 12.38
CA ASN A 386 -1.53 2.25 12.91
C ASN A 386 -0.33 1.67 12.14
N ARG A 387 -0.19 2.03 10.85
CA ARG A 387 0.91 1.55 9.99
C ARG A 387 2.23 2.27 10.24
N PHE A 388 2.25 3.35 11.02
CA PHE A 388 3.43 4.20 11.22
C PHE A 388 4.60 3.47 11.90
N VAL A 389 4.33 2.31 12.50
CA VAL A 389 5.29 1.43 13.16
C VAL A 389 6.48 0.98 12.32
N PHE A 390 6.42 1.05 10.97
CA PHE A 390 7.58 0.76 10.11
C PHE A 390 8.75 1.72 10.37
N VAL A 391 8.45 2.97 10.72
CA VAL A 391 9.45 3.99 11.08
C VAL A 391 10.13 3.61 12.39
N SER A 392 9.37 3.07 13.34
CA SER A 392 9.89 2.58 14.61
C SER A 392 10.80 1.38 14.41
N ALA A 393 10.37 0.41 13.60
CA ALA A 393 11.18 -0.76 13.27
C ALA A 393 12.54 -0.34 12.67
N PHE A 394 12.55 0.62 11.73
CA PHE A 394 13.80 1.16 11.19
C PHE A 394 14.65 1.88 12.24
N ALA A 395 14.03 2.70 13.09
CA ALA A 395 14.73 3.42 14.15
C ALA A 395 15.41 2.46 15.14
N TRP A 396 14.75 1.36 15.51
CA TRP A 396 15.32 0.32 16.36
C TRP A 396 16.51 -0.37 15.71
N VAL A 397 16.42 -0.73 14.43
CA VAL A 397 17.54 -1.31 13.68
C VAL A 397 18.73 -0.33 13.61
N ALA A 398 18.46 0.96 13.36
CA ALA A 398 19.50 2.00 13.32
C ALA A 398 20.17 2.23 14.70
N LEU A 399 19.40 2.23 15.78
CA LEU A 399 19.91 2.30 17.15
C LEU A 399 20.74 1.06 17.49
N ALA A 400 20.26 -0.13 17.14
CA ALA A 400 21.00 -1.37 17.36
C ALA A 400 22.33 -1.40 16.59
N ALA A 401 22.39 -0.83 15.38
CA ALA A 401 23.64 -0.67 14.65
C ALA A 401 24.65 0.23 15.40
N LEU A 402 24.18 1.34 15.99
CA LEU A 402 25.02 2.22 16.83
C LEU A 402 25.48 1.53 18.10
N GLY A 403 24.63 0.73 18.74
CA GLY A 403 24.97 -0.03 19.94
C GLY A 403 25.94 -1.18 19.66
N PHE A 404 25.75 -1.90 18.55
CA PHE A 404 26.66 -2.95 18.12
C PHE A 404 28.06 -2.40 17.80
N GLU A 405 28.16 -1.21 17.20
CA GLU A 405 29.45 -0.50 17.06
C GLU A 405 30.16 -0.30 18.42
N GLN A 406 29.41 -0.03 19.50
CA GLN A 406 30.01 0.13 20.83
C GLN A 406 30.53 -1.19 21.41
N VAL A 407 29.81 -2.29 21.18
CA VAL A 407 30.26 -3.63 21.56
C VAL A 407 31.60 -3.95 20.88
N LEU A 408 31.73 -3.63 19.58
CA LEU A 408 32.98 -3.85 18.84
C LEU A 408 34.14 -2.98 19.32
N ARG A 409 33.86 -1.74 19.71
CA ARG A 409 34.86 -0.81 20.25
C ARG A 409 35.28 -1.12 21.68
N ARG A 410 34.60 -2.06 22.36
CA ARG A 410 34.87 -2.47 23.75
C ARG A 410 34.80 -1.31 24.74
N GLU A 411 33.86 -0.40 24.52
CA GLU A 411 33.64 0.76 25.38
C GLU A 411 33.27 0.32 26.81
N ARG A 412 33.75 1.05 27.83
CA ARG A 412 33.46 0.73 29.23
C ARG A 412 31.99 1.05 29.56
N LEU A 413 31.21 0.02 29.86
CA LEU A 413 29.87 0.19 30.43
C LEU A 413 29.97 0.74 31.87
N ARG A 414 29.22 1.80 32.15
CA ARG A 414 29.00 2.32 33.52
C ARG A 414 27.75 1.67 34.13
N LEU A 415 27.70 1.60 35.45
CA LEU A 415 26.60 0.99 36.24
C LEU A 415 25.17 1.35 35.77
N PRO A 416 24.83 2.60 35.39
CA PRO A 416 23.48 2.92 34.91
C PRO A 416 23.07 2.19 33.64
N TRP A 417 24.02 1.79 32.80
CA TRP A 417 23.74 1.05 31.57
C TRP A 417 23.49 -0.43 31.84
N LEU A 418 23.92 -0.95 32.99
CA LEU A 418 23.62 -2.32 33.43
C LEU A 418 22.13 -2.49 33.77
N LEU A 419 21.42 -1.39 34.10
CA LEU A 419 19.97 -1.39 34.22
C LEU A 419 19.27 -1.74 32.90
N GLY A 420 19.96 -1.64 31.76
CA GLY A 420 19.47 -2.11 30.47
C GLY A 420 19.18 -3.62 30.44
N ALA A 421 19.83 -4.42 31.30
CA ALA A 421 19.55 -5.85 31.45
C ALA A 421 18.23 -6.14 32.19
N VAL A 422 17.67 -5.14 32.89
CA VAL A 422 16.39 -5.28 33.60
C VAL A 422 15.23 -5.45 32.61
N ALA A 423 15.25 -4.75 31.47
CA ALA A 423 14.20 -4.84 30.47
C ALA A 423 14.04 -6.26 29.87
N PRO A 424 15.08 -6.92 29.33
CA PRO A 424 14.95 -8.30 28.85
C PRO A 424 14.68 -9.29 29.99
N PHE A 425 15.21 -9.07 31.20
CA PHE A 425 14.88 -9.93 32.34
C PHE A 425 13.40 -9.86 32.72
N THR A 426 12.87 -8.66 32.91
CA THR A 426 11.45 -8.44 33.28
C THR A 426 10.49 -8.92 32.20
N PHE A 427 10.78 -8.66 30.93
CA PHE A 427 9.97 -9.17 29.82
C PHE A 427 10.06 -10.70 29.70
N GLY A 428 11.22 -11.29 29.96
CA GLY A 428 11.39 -12.75 30.02
C GLY A 428 10.58 -13.39 31.15
N VAL A 429 10.57 -12.78 32.34
CA VAL A 429 9.72 -13.21 33.47
C VAL A 429 8.24 -13.07 33.12
N TRP A 430 7.84 -11.99 32.47
CA TRP A 430 6.47 -11.82 31.99
C TRP A 430 6.07 -12.91 30.98
N CYS A 431 6.97 -13.29 30.05
CA CYS A 431 6.73 -14.41 29.14
C CYS A 431 6.54 -15.73 29.90
N LEU A 432 7.43 -16.05 30.84
CA LEU A 432 7.32 -17.26 31.67
C LEU A 432 6.02 -17.29 32.50
N HIS A 433 5.61 -16.14 33.04
CA HIS A 433 4.33 -16.01 33.74
C HIS A 433 3.14 -16.25 32.80
N SER A 434 3.18 -15.68 31.60
CA SER A 434 2.13 -15.79 30.59
C SER A 434 2.00 -17.21 30.01
N MET A 435 3.06 -18.01 30.03
CA MET A 435 2.98 -19.46 29.71
C MET A 435 2.07 -20.21 30.69
N GLY A 436 2.05 -19.82 31.97
CA GLY A 436 1.17 -20.41 32.99
C GLY A 436 -0.20 -19.74 33.10
N HIS A 437 -0.36 -18.53 32.56
CA HIS A 437 -1.55 -17.69 32.68
C HIS A 437 -1.90 -17.09 31.33
N LEU A 438 -2.46 -17.92 30.45
CA LEU A 438 -2.84 -17.50 29.10
C LEU A 438 -3.90 -16.38 29.16
N PRO A 439 -3.85 -15.40 28.24
CA PRO A 439 -4.83 -14.32 28.20
C PRO A 439 -6.25 -14.86 27.95
N GLU A 440 -7.27 -14.18 28.50
CA GLU A 440 -8.66 -14.53 28.22
C GLU A 440 -9.10 -13.99 26.84
N PRO A 441 -9.98 -14.69 26.11
CA PRO A 441 -10.66 -15.95 26.47
C PRO A 441 -9.83 -17.25 26.32
N VAL A 442 -8.56 -17.18 25.89
CA VAL A 442 -7.76 -18.37 25.53
C VAL A 442 -7.49 -19.28 26.73
N GLY A 443 -7.25 -18.71 27.90
CA GLY A 443 -6.94 -19.47 29.11
C GLY A 443 -8.08 -20.36 29.61
N SER A 444 -9.29 -19.81 29.80
CA SER A 444 -10.39 -20.57 30.43
C SER A 444 -11.74 -20.46 29.71
N LYS A 445 -11.99 -19.38 28.96
CA LYS A 445 -13.33 -19.09 28.40
C LYS A 445 -13.59 -19.62 26.99
N LEU A 446 -12.58 -20.11 26.26
CA LEU A 446 -12.78 -20.73 24.94
C LEU A 446 -13.71 -21.95 25.02
N GLY A 447 -13.53 -22.82 26.02
CA GLY A 447 -14.36 -24.01 26.22
C GLY A 447 -15.82 -23.68 26.52
N THR A 448 -16.08 -22.66 27.34
CA THR A 448 -17.46 -22.23 27.69
C THR A 448 -18.16 -21.53 26.52
N THR A 449 -17.40 -20.88 25.63
CA THR A 449 -17.93 -20.25 24.41
C THR A 449 -18.39 -21.28 23.36
N LEU A 450 -17.71 -22.44 23.28
CA LEU A 450 -18.16 -23.58 22.47
C LEU A 450 -19.46 -24.20 23.02
N VAL A 451 -19.57 -24.37 24.35
CA VAL A 451 -20.72 -25.01 25.00
C VAL A 451 -22.02 -24.20 24.85
N ASN A 452 -21.93 -22.87 24.71
CA ASN A 452 -23.08 -21.99 24.52
C ASN A 452 -23.53 -21.82 23.05
N GLY A 453 -23.08 -22.71 22.13
CA GLY A 453 -23.56 -22.73 20.74
C GLY A 453 -23.09 -21.56 19.86
N ARG A 454 -22.13 -20.75 20.32
CA ARG A 454 -21.48 -19.68 19.54
C ARG A 454 -20.15 -20.14 18.92
N ALA A 455 -20.02 -21.44 18.66
CA ALA A 455 -18.76 -22.06 18.31
C ALA A 455 -18.24 -21.58 16.94
N LEU A 456 -17.24 -20.70 16.96
CA LEU A 456 -16.34 -20.41 15.84
C LEU A 456 -15.40 -21.59 15.52
N PHE A 457 -15.44 -22.70 16.29
CA PHE A 457 -14.46 -23.80 16.19
C PHE A 457 -15.09 -25.19 16.39
N GLY A 458 -14.66 -26.16 15.59
CA GLY A 458 -15.34 -27.46 15.40
C GLY A 458 -14.98 -28.61 16.36
N SER A 459 -14.07 -28.44 17.34
CA SER A 459 -13.72 -29.53 18.29
C SER A 459 -12.92 -29.06 19.54
N VAL A 460 -12.85 -29.90 20.59
CA VAL A 460 -12.00 -29.66 21.78
C VAL A 460 -10.50 -29.65 21.42
N ASP A 461 -10.08 -30.47 20.47
CA ASP A 461 -8.67 -30.53 20.02
C ASP A 461 -8.20 -29.19 19.42
N SER A 462 -9.12 -28.43 18.79
CA SER A 462 -8.81 -27.09 18.27
C SER A 462 -8.48 -26.09 19.40
N ILE A 463 -9.11 -26.21 20.57
CA ILE A 463 -8.84 -25.34 21.72
C ILE A 463 -7.42 -25.59 22.25
N ARG A 464 -7.04 -26.88 22.39
CA ARG A 464 -5.71 -27.26 22.87
C ARG A 464 -4.62 -26.76 21.93
N SER A 465 -4.81 -26.93 20.63
CA SER A 465 -3.88 -26.41 19.61
C SER A 465 -3.72 -24.89 19.72
N ILE A 466 -4.82 -24.15 19.94
CA ILE A 466 -4.76 -22.69 20.14
C ILE A 466 -3.95 -22.37 21.40
N GLN A 467 -4.24 -23.00 22.54
CA GLN A 467 -3.52 -22.77 23.79
C GLN A 467 -2.01 -23.09 23.66
N GLU A 468 -1.68 -24.21 23.01
CA GLU A 468 -0.29 -24.59 22.73
C GLU A 468 0.43 -23.56 21.85
N SER A 469 -0.26 -22.97 20.86
CA SER A 469 0.33 -21.91 20.02
C SER A 469 0.78 -20.70 20.85
N TYR A 470 0.00 -20.31 21.86
CA TYR A 470 0.35 -19.21 22.77
C TYR A 470 1.50 -19.58 23.70
N VAL A 471 1.48 -20.78 24.29
CA VAL A 471 2.58 -21.25 25.14
C VAL A 471 3.89 -21.27 24.37
N VAL A 472 3.88 -21.75 23.11
CA VAL A 472 5.05 -21.74 22.23
C VAL A 472 5.52 -20.32 21.92
N ALA A 473 4.61 -19.39 21.67
CA ALA A 473 4.95 -17.98 21.45
C ALA A 473 5.66 -17.38 22.68
N TYR A 474 5.10 -17.56 23.89
CA TYR A 474 5.72 -17.05 25.11
C TYR A 474 7.04 -17.75 25.46
N ALA A 475 7.14 -19.06 25.24
CA ALA A 475 8.39 -19.81 25.43
C ALA A 475 9.51 -19.29 24.51
N ARG A 476 9.20 -19.00 23.24
CA ARG A 476 10.13 -18.34 22.31
C ARG A 476 10.54 -16.97 22.81
N GLY A 477 9.58 -16.16 23.29
CA GLY A 477 9.85 -14.86 23.89
C GLY A 477 10.82 -14.94 25.08
N ALA A 478 10.59 -15.89 26.00
CA ALA A 478 11.46 -16.14 27.15
C ALA A 478 12.88 -16.56 26.73
N LEU A 479 13.01 -17.42 25.73
CA LEU A 479 14.31 -17.85 25.20
C LEU A 479 15.09 -16.70 24.56
N LEU A 480 14.42 -15.84 23.79
CA LEU A 480 15.03 -14.66 23.18
C LEU A 480 15.45 -13.63 24.24
N CYS A 481 14.65 -13.47 25.30
CA CYS A 481 15.01 -12.65 26.44
C CYS A 481 16.24 -13.20 27.18
N LEU A 482 16.32 -14.52 27.38
CA LEU A 482 17.49 -15.16 27.96
C LEU A 482 18.75 -14.92 27.11
N ALA A 483 18.65 -15.00 25.78
CA ALA A 483 19.74 -14.66 24.88
C ALA A 483 20.16 -13.18 24.99
N ALA A 484 19.21 -12.26 25.13
CA ALA A 484 19.49 -10.84 25.35
C ALA A 484 20.18 -10.58 26.71
N VAL A 485 19.72 -11.24 27.79
CA VAL A 485 20.37 -11.18 29.12
C VAL A 485 21.77 -11.78 29.06
N ALA A 486 21.97 -12.91 28.39
CA ALA A 486 23.29 -13.49 28.18
C ALA A 486 24.22 -12.53 27.41
N GLY A 487 23.70 -11.84 26.40
CA GLY A 487 24.40 -10.77 25.69
C GLY A 487 24.89 -9.67 26.63
N TRP A 488 24.01 -9.19 27.52
CA TRP A 488 24.39 -8.23 28.57
C TRP A 488 25.49 -8.79 29.48
N VAL A 489 25.32 -10.01 30.00
CA VAL A 489 26.32 -10.65 30.89
C VAL A 489 27.68 -10.77 30.20
N LEU A 490 27.73 -11.16 28.92
CA LEU A 490 28.97 -11.28 28.15
C LEU A 490 29.70 -9.94 27.97
N VAL A 491 28.97 -8.86 27.66
CA VAL A 491 29.58 -7.53 27.51
C VAL A 491 30.12 -7.00 28.85
N VAL A 492 29.43 -7.31 29.95
CA VAL A 492 29.77 -6.83 31.31
C VAL A 492 30.93 -7.61 31.92
N SER A 493 30.85 -8.93 31.88
CA SER A 493 31.88 -9.84 32.40
C SER A 493 33.17 -9.79 31.58
N ARG A 494 33.11 -9.23 30.36
CA ARG A 494 34.17 -9.30 29.34
C ARG A 494 34.59 -10.73 28.98
N PHE A 495 33.85 -11.72 29.47
CA PHE A 495 34.10 -13.13 29.22
C PHE A 495 33.81 -13.37 27.73
N GLY A 496 34.85 -13.70 26.98
CA GLY A 496 34.68 -14.00 25.56
C GLY A 496 34.34 -12.80 24.67
N THR A 497 35.08 -11.69 24.75
CA THR A 497 35.29 -10.81 23.56
C THR A 497 36.19 -11.50 22.52
N SER A 498 35.85 -12.76 22.25
CA SER A 498 36.40 -13.59 21.20
C SER A 498 36.17 -12.90 19.86
N ARG A 499 37.06 -13.15 18.90
CA ARG A 499 36.88 -12.75 17.50
C ARG A 499 35.53 -13.17 16.89
N TRP A 500 34.84 -14.13 17.53
CA TRP A 500 33.56 -14.69 17.11
C TRP A 500 32.31 -13.97 17.62
N LEU A 501 32.39 -13.13 18.66
CA LEU A 501 31.23 -12.43 19.23
C LEU A 501 30.40 -11.66 18.17
N PRO A 502 31.00 -10.91 17.21
CA PRO A 502 30.24 -10.20 16.19
C PRO A 502 29.45 -11.15 15.29
N THR A 503 30.04 -12.30 14.96
CA THR A 503 29.43 -13.33 14.13
C THR A 503 28.27 -14.00 14.86
N VAL A 504 28.43 -14.34 16.14
CA VAL A 504 27.36 -14.93 16.96
C VAL A 504 26.19 -13.98 17.05
N LEU A 505 26.42 -12.70 17.39
CA LEU A 505 25.35 -11.70 17.48
C LEU A 505 24.64 -11.48 16.13
N ALA A 506 25.38 -11.44 15.03
CA ALA A 506 24.82 -11.33 13.69
C ALA A 506 23.93 -12.54 13.36
N VAL A 507 24.44 -13.76 13.58
CA VAL A 507 23.70 -15.00 13.29
C VAL A 507 22.47 -15.11 14.17
N THR A 508 22.56 -14.86 15.49
CA THR A 508 21.41 -14.90 16.40
C THR A 508 20.33 -13.92 15.98
N THR A 509 20.70 -12.68 15.64
CA THR A 509 19.76 -11.64 15.21
C THR A 509 19.02 -12.02 13.92
N VAL A 510 19.77 -12.48 12.91
CA VAL A 510 19.18 -12.87 11.62
C VAL A 510 18.35 -14.13 11.78
N ALA A 511 18.81 -15.10 12.57
CA ALA A 511 18.07 -16.33 12.85
C ALA A 511 16.76 -16.07 13.60
N GLU A 512 16.73 -15.13 14.55
CA GLU A 512 15.52 -14.69 15.24
C GLU A 512 14.49 -14.15 14.23
N LEU A 513 14.87 -13.13 13.45
CA LEU A 513 13.97 -12.49 12.49
C LEU A 513 13.54 -13.44 11.37
N LEU A 514 14.44 -14.30 10.90
CA LEU A 514 14.13 -15.33 9.91
C LEU A 514 13.16 -16.37 10.49
N GLY A 515 13.37 -16.80 11.73
CA GLY A 515 12.47 -17.71 12.44
C GLY A 515 11.07 -17.14 12.64
N PHE A 516 10.95 -15.83 12.84
CA PHE A 516 9.66 -15.13 12.81
C PHE A 516 9.03 -15.08 11.41
N ALA A 517 9.85 -14.91 10.36
CA ALA A 517 9.36 -14.76 8.99
C ALA A 517 8.91 -16.07 8.31
N ILE A 518 9.42 -17.21 8.75
CA ILE A 518 9.07 -18.54 8.20
C ILE A 518 7.59 -18.84 8.46
N GLY A 519 6.89 -19.31 7.42
CA GLY A 519 5.48 -19.72 7.52
C GLY A 519 4.48 -18.57 7.63
N VAL A 520 4.91 -17.32 7.41
CA VAL A 520 4.02 -16.15 7.41
C VAL A 520 3.41 -15.90 6.03
N THR A 521 4.22 -15.99 4.98
CA THR A 521 3.77 -15.75 3.60
C THR A 521 3.51 -17.08 2.90
N PRO A 522 2.29 -17.33 2.42
CA PRO A 522 1.95 -18.58 1.73
C PRO A 522 2.61 -18.72 0.38
N GLN A 523 2.82 -19.97 0.00
CA GLN A 523 3.30 -20.40 -1.32
C GLN A 523 2.34 -21.46 -1.84
N SER A 524 1.38 -21.04 -2.65
CA SER A 524 0.25 -21.87 -3.04
C SER A 524 0.49 -22.64 -4.33
N ASP A 525 -0.30 -23.69 -4.54
CA ASP A 525 -0.24 -24.50 -5.74
C ASP A 525 -0.65 -23.70 -7.00
N PRO A 526 0.15 -23.71 -8.09
CA PRO A 526 -0.20 -23.04 -9.33
C PRO A 526 -1.55 -23.49 -9.92
N ALA A 527 -2.02 -24.70 -9.64
CA ALA A 527 -3.32 -25.19 -10.13
C ALA A 527 -4.52 -24.43 -9.55
N MET A 528 -4.35 -23.74 -8.41
CA MET A 528 -5.40 -22.90 -7.81
C MET A 528 -5.49 -21.51 -8.44
N TYR A 529 -4.57 -21.15 -9.35
CA TYR A 529 -4.49 -19.82 -9.92
C TYR A 529 -5.62 -19.57 -10.92
N TYR A 530 -6.76 -19.05 -10.41
CA TYR A 530 -7.95 -18.64 -11.16
C TYR A 530 -8.31 -19.58 -12.33
N PRO A 531 -8.63 -20.86 -12.03
CA PRO A 531 -9.11 -21.78 -13.05
C PRO A 531 -10.37 -21.23 -13.70
N GLU A 532 -10.66 -21.69 -14.92
CA GLU A 532 -11.84 -21.28 -15.66
C GLU A 532 -13.13 -21.67 -14.92
N ILE A 533 -14.13 -20.80 -14.96
CA ILE A 533 -15.48 -21.08 -14.48
C ILE A 533 -16.36 -21.24 -15.72
N GLU A 534 -16.79 -22.47 -15.97
CA GLU A 534 -17.54 -22.84 -17.18
C GLU A 534 -18.82 -22.01 -17.32
N ALA A 535 -19.55 -21.76 -16.22
CA ALA A 535 -20.76 -20.96 -16.23
C ALA A 535 -20.56 -19.52 -16.72
N LEU A 536 -19.36 -18.94 -16.56
CA LEU A 536 -19.05 -17.56 -16.94
C LEU A 536 -18.44 -17.43 -18.33
N THR A 537 -17.95 -18.53 -18.90
CA THR A 537 -17.25 -18.52 -20.19
C THR A 537 -18.12 -17.97 -21.33
N PRO A 538 -19.42 -18.32 -21.44
CA PRO A 538 -20.29 -17.78 -22.49
C PRO A 538 -20.59 -16.28 -22.35
N LEU A 539 -20.36 -15.69 -21.19
CA LEU A 539 -20.63 -14.27 -20.94
C LEU A 539 -19.46 -13.37 -21.37
N ARG A 540 -18.31 -13.93 -21.76
CA ARG A 540 -17.14 -13.14 -22.15
C ARG A 540 -17.45 -12.24 -23.34
N GLY A 541 -17.10 -10.96 -23.22
CA GLY A 541 -17.28 -9.98 -24.29
C GLY A 541 -18.72 -9.46 -24.43
N THR A 542 -19.66 -9.88 -23.58
CA THR A 542 -20.98 -9.24 -23.53
C THR A 542 -20.85 -7.77 -23.09
N PRO A 543 -21.62 -6.83 -23.68
CA PRO A 543 -21.70 -5.46 -23.18
C PRO A 543 -22.47 -5.36 -21.85
N ASP A 544 -23.21 -6.41 -21.48
CA ASP A 544 -24.01 -6.47 -20.26
C ASP A 544 -23.18 -6.56 -18.99
N ARG A 545 -23.78 -6.20 -17.85
CA ARG A 545 -23.16 -6.38 -16.53
C ARG A 545 -23.62 -7.67 -15.86
N VAL A 546 -22.72 -8.13 -14.98
CA VAL A 546 -22.87 -9.29 -14.13
C VAL A 546 -22.99 -8.84 -12.67
N LEU A 547 -23.75 -9.59 -11.87
CA LEU A 547 -23.78 -9.46 -10.41
C LEU A 547 -23.62 -10.84 -9.76
N GLY A 548 -22.54 -11.05 -9.01
CA GLY A 548 -22.40 -12.20 -8.11
C GLY A 548 -23.24 -12.02 -6.84
N LEU A 549 -24.02 -13.04 -6.46
CA LEU A 549 -24.82 -13.03 -5.22
C LEU A 549 -24.22 -13.95 -4.17
N GLY A 550 -23.62 -13.37 -3.13
CA GLY A 550 -22.92 -14.15 -2.09
C GLY A 550 -21.76 -14.98 -2.64
N CYS A 551 -21.32 -14.69 -3.87
CA CYS A 551 -20.21 -15.35 -4.53
C CYS A 551 -19.35 -14.33 -5.31
N LEU A 552 -18.13 -14.73 -5.68
CA LEU A 552 -17.21 -13.98 -6.54
C LEU A 552 -17.07 -12.52 -6.09
N PRO A 553 -16.35 -12.21 -4.99
CA PRO A 553 -16.07 -10.84 -4.58
C PRO A 553 -15.75 -9.91 -5.75
N ALA A 554 -16.24 -8.68 -5.70
CA ALA A 554 -16.44 -7.79 -6.85
C ALA A 554 -15.35 -7.82 -7.96
N ASN A 555 -14.09 -7.72 -7.57
CA ASN A 555 -12.97 -7.60 -8.50
C ASN A 555 -12.62 -8.94 -9.21
N LEU A 556 -13.08 -10.09 -8.68
CA LEU A 556 -12.78 -11.41 -9.28
C LEU A 556 -13.38 -11.57 -10.68
N ASN A 557 -14.48 -10.88 -10.97
CA ASN A 557 -15.12 -10.93 -12.30
C ASN A 557 -14.24 -10.35 -13.41
N GLU A 558 -13.28 -9.49 -13.07
CA GLU A 558 -12.30 -8.95 -14.00
C GLU A 558 -11.45 -10.06 -14.64
N ARG A 559 -11.27 -11.22 -13.97
CA ARG A 559 -10.62 -12.41 -14.55
C ARG A 559 -11.25 -12.85 -15.87
N PHE A 560 -12.55 -12.62 -16.02
CA PHE A 560 -13.35 -12.96 -17.20
C PHE A 560 -13.65 -11.75 -18.09
N ARG A 561 -13.08 -10.57 -17.77
CA ARG A 561 -13.41 -9.28 -18.40
C ARG A 561 -14.91 -8.97 -18.34
N LEU A 562 -15.57 -9.42 -17.27
CA LEU A 562 -16.98 -9.14 -17.02
C LEU A 562 -17.10 -7.85 -16.24
N ARG A 563 -18.06 -7.01 -16.62
CA ARG A 563 -18.34 -5.75 -15.94
C ARG A 563 -19.29 -5.99 -14.79
N GLU A 564 -18.99 -5.36 -13.66
CA GLU A 564 -19.79 -5.49 -12.46
C GLU A 564 -20.13 -4.12 -11.87
N VAL A 565 -21.26 -4.08 -11.15
CA VAL A 565 -21.72 -2.90 -10.43
C VAL A 565 -21.02 -2.73 -9.09
N ARG A 566 -20.65 -3.85 -8.46
CA ARG A 566 -19.85 -3.90 -7.24
C ARG A 566 -18.40 -3.49 -7.53
N GLY A 567 -17.64 -3.18 -6.49
CA GLY A 567 -16.20 -2.93 -6.58
C GLY A 567 -15.55 -3.01 -5.21
N TYR A 568 -14.22 -3.03 -5.21
CA TYR A 568 -13.42 -2.83 -4.00
C TYR A 568 -12.10 -2.14 -4.36
N ASP A 569 -11.87 -0.96 -3.79
CA ASP A 569 -10.58 -0.27 -3.79
C ASP A 569 -10.40 0.54 -2.49
N GLY A 570 -9.23 1.18 -2.32
CA GLY A 570 -8.94 1.97 -1.12
C GLY A 570 -9.64 3.33 -1.02
N VAL A 571 -10.48 3.71 -1.99
CA VAL A 571 -11.15 5.02 -2.10
C VAL A 571 -12.67 4.89 -1.98
N ASP A 572 -13.26 3.91 -2.66
CA ASP A 572 -14.67 3.52 -2.61
C ASP A 572 -15.61 4.68 -3.07
N PRO A 573 -16.00 4.80 -4.36
CA PRO A 573 -16.72 5.97 -4.88
C PRO A 573 -18.09 6.15 -4.21
N ALA A 574 -18.23 7.22 -3.42
CA ALA A 574 -19.34 7.38 -2.48
C ALA A 574 -20.72 7.30 -3.14
N ARG A 575 -20.89 7.96 -4.28
CA ARG A 575 -22.18 7.99 -4.99
C ARG A 575 -22.61 6.62 -5.51
N MET A 576 -21.66 5.79 -5.95
CA MET A 576 -21.98 4.43 -6.39
C MET A 576 -22.36 3.56 -5.19
N ILE A 577 -21.66 3.71 -4.06
CA ILE A 577 -21.98 3.00 -2.83
C ILE A 577 -23.39 3.39 -2.35
N GLU A 578 -23.69 4.68 -2.26
CA GLU A 578 -25.01 5.19 -1.87
C GLU A 578 -26.12 4.66 -2.79
N LEU A 579 -25.87 4.59 -4.10
CA LEU A 579 -26.83 4.05 -5.07
C LEU A 579 -27.08 2.56 -4.86
N LEU A 580 -26.04 1.75 -4.66
CA LEU A 580 -26.17 0.30 -4.45
C LEU A 580 -26.83 -0.04 -3.10
N GLU A 581 -26.59 0.78 -2.08
CA GLU A 581 -27.21 0.61 -0.75
C GLU A 581 -28.73 0.72 -0.79
N LEU A 582 -29.31 1.45 -1.77
CA LEU A 582 -30.77 1.51 -1.96
C LEU A 582 -31.40 0.13 -2.21
N CYS A 583 -30.65 -0.82 -2.78
CA CYS A 583 -31.14 -2.16 -3.09
C CYS A 583 -30.42 -3.28 -2.32
N ARG A 584 -29.68 -2.95 -1.26
CA ARG A 584 -29.02 -3.96 -0.41
C ARG A 584 -30.05 -4.83 0.30
N ASP A 585 -29.75 -6.12 0.41
CA ASP A 585 -30.55 -7.03 1.24
C ASP A 585 -30.33 -6.69 2.73
N VAL A 586 -31.36 -6.11 3.35
CA VAL A 586 -31.33 -5.70 4.77
C VAL A 586 -31.11 -6.86 5.74
N ARG A 587 -31.32 -8.11 5.29
CA ARG A 587 -31.07 -9.32 6.10
C ARG A 587 -29.59 -9.66 6.21
N VAL A 588 -28.78 -9.19 5.26
CA VAL A 588 -27.32 -9.32 5.31
C VAL A 588 -26.78 -8.15 6.13
N PRO A 589 -25.93 -8.36 7.14
CA PRO A 589 -25.30 -7.26 7.86
C PRO A 589 -24.54 -6.34 6.88
N ALA A 590 -24.61 -5.03 7.10
CA ALA A 590 -23.78 -4.10 6.35
C ALA A 590 -22.33 -4.23 6.82
N GLU A 591 -21.41 -4.44 5.89
CA GLU A 591 -20.00 -4.42 6.20
C GLU A 591 -19.55 -2.98 6.49
N ARG A 592 -18.73 -2.79 7.53
CA ARG A 592 -18.13 -1.47 7.80
C ARG A 592 -17.02 -1.13 6.79
N TYR A 593 -16.44 -2.15 6.17
CA TYR A 593 -15.26 -2.04 5.31
C TYR A 593 -15.48 -2.78 3.99
N GLY A 594 -15.08 -2.19 2.86
CA GLY A 594 -15.33 -2.78 1.54
C GLY A 594 -16.83 -3.03 1.30
N ARG A 595 -17.66 -2.01 1.60
CA ARG A 595 -19.12 -2.10 1.78
C ARG A 595 -19.85 -2.84 0.66
N VAL A 596 -19.36 -2.71 -0.57
CA VAL A 596 -19.97 -3.32 -1.75
C VAL A 596 -19.17 -4.49 -2.34
N GLN A 597 -18.06 -4.90 -1.72
CA GLN A 597 -17.21 -5.99 -2.21
C GLN A 597 -17.94 -7.34 -2.23
N VAL A 598 -18.65 -7.63 -1.13
CA VAL A 598 -19.50 -8.83 -0.96
C VAL A 598 -20.97 -8.43 -0.85
N TYR A 599 -21.37 -7.50 -1.72
CA TYR A 599 -22.73 -6.99 -1.78
C TYR A 599 -23.75 -8.07 -2.17
N SER A 600 -24.93 -8.01 -1.56
CA SER A 600 -26.09 -8.85 -1.89
C SER A 600 -27.35 -7.98 -2.01
N SER A 601 -28.17 -8.28 -3.01
CA SER A 601 -29.48 -7.66 -3.25
C SER A 601 -30.55 -8.75 -3.26
N PRO A 602 -31.77 -8.47 -2.78
CA PRO A 602 -32.88 -9.40 -2.94
C PRO A 602 -33.13 -9.67 -4.43
N VAL A 603 -33.17 -10.95 -4.81
CA VAL A 603 -33.53 -11.40 -6.16
C VAL A 603 -34.68 -12.39 -6.07
N ARG A 604 -35.70 -12.19 -6.91
CA ARG A 604 -36.91 -13.03 -6.94
C ARG A 604 -36.94 -13.83 -8.23
N VAL A 605 -37.27 -15.12 -8.12
CA VAL A 605 -37.58 -15.95 -9.29
C VAL A 605 -39.03 -15.68 -9.68
N ASP A 606 -39.26 -15.27 -10.93
CA ASP A 606 -40.61 -15.03 -11.45
C ASP A 606 -41.33 -16.33 -11.87
N SER A 607 -42.56 -16.19 -12.39
CA SER A 607 -43.38 -17.34 -12.81
C SER A 607 -42.84 -18.10 -14.02
N VAL A 608 -42.00 -17.46 -14.86
CA VAL A 608 -41.41 -18.07 -16.05
C VAL A 608 -39.99 -18.60 -15.81
N GLY A 609 -39.45 -18.36 -14.61
CA GLY A 609 -38.17 -18.84 -14.12
C GLY A 609 -37.00 -17.87 -14.31
N THR A 610 -37.26 -16.63 -14.68
CA THR A 610 -36.23 -15.57 -14.75
C THR A 610 -36.05 -14.86 -13.42
N LEU A 611 -35.02 -14.04 -13.31
CA LEU A 611 -34.67 -13.34 -12.08
C LEU A 611 -35.10 -11.87 -12.17
N ALA A 612 -35.86 -11.41 -11.20
CA ALA A 612 -36.24 -10.02 -11.04
C ALA A 612 -35.35 -9.34 -9.98
N CYS A 613 -34.72 -8.23 -10.38
CA CYS A 613 -33.84 -7.40 -9.56
C CYS A 613 -34.52 -6.06 -9.21
N SER A 614 -33.83 -5.24 -8.42
CA SER A 614 -34.23 -3.85 -8.17
C SER A 614 -34.17 -3.02 -9.47
N PRO A 615 -35.09 -2.05 -9.68
CA PRO A 615 -35.00 -1.09 -10.79
C PRO A 615 -33.66 -0.35 -10.86
N VAL A 616 -32.98 -0.15 -9.72
CA VAL A 616 -31.63 0.42 -9.69
C VAL A 616 -30.62 -0.48 -10.43
N LEU A 617 -30.68 -1.80 -10.22
CA LEU A 617 -29.82 -2.76 -10.93
C LEU A 617 -30.22 -2.89 -12.41
N ASP A 618 -31.51 -2.75 -12.72
CA ASP A 618 -32.00 -2.73 -14.10
C ASP A 618 -31.41 -1.56 -14.89
N MET A 619 -31.39 -0.37 -14.27
CA MET A 619 -30.78 0.85 -14.83
C MET A 619 -29.27 0.71 -15.05
N LEU A 620 -28.58 -0.02 -14.19
CA LEU A 620 -27.14 -0.26 -14.27
C LEU A 620 -26.77 -1.40 -15.25
N ALA A 621 -27.73 -1.90 -16.03
CA ALA A 621 -27.55 -2.95 -17.03
C ALA A 621 -27.10 -4.31 -16.45
N VAL A 622 -27.53 -4.65 -15.23
CA VAL A 622 -27.29 -5.97 -14.63
C VAL A 622 -28.21 -7.01 -15.25
N ARG A 623 -27.75 -7.65 -16.33
CA ARG A 623 -28.51 -8.66 -17.08
C ARG A 623 -28.27 -10.08 -16.59
N HIS A 624 -27.07 -10.37 -16.09
CA HIS A 624 -26.68 -11.71 -15.65
C HIS A 624 -26.42 -11.76 -14.15
N ILE A 625 -27.07 -12.68 -13.46
CA ILE A 625 -26.88 -12.91 -12.03
C ILE A 625 -26.14 -14.23 -11.85
N VAL A 626 -25.01 -14.20 -11.15
CA VAL A 626 -24.18 -15.38 -10.89
C VAL A 626 -24.44 -15.85 -9.48
N VAL A 627 -24.71 -17.15 -9.34
CA VAL A 627 -25.01 -17.78 -8.06
C VAL A 627 -24.20 -19.07 -7.96
N ARG A 628 -23.70 -19.37 -6.75
CA ARG A 628 -23.01 -20.63 -6.44
C ARG A 628 -24.01 -21.68 -5.97
N GLY A 629 -23.76 -22.95 -6.28
CA GLY A 629 -24.61 -24.08 -5.91
C GLY A 629 -25.67 -24.42 -6.95
N GLU A 630 -26.73 -25.11 -6.54
CA GLU A 630 -27.80 -25.52 -7.45
C GLU A 630 -28.90 -24.45 -7.58
N PRO A 631 -29.45 -24.23 -8.79
CA PRO A 631 -30.57 -23.32 -8.98
C PRO A 631 -31.84 -23.83 -8.29
N PRO A 632 -32.67 -22.94 -7.74
CA PRO A 632 -34.00 -23.31 -7.25
C PRO A 632 -34.83 -23.99 -8.34
N ALA A 633 -35.73 -24.91 -7.97
CA ALA A 633 -36.53 -25.70 -8.94
C ALA A 633 -37.33 -24.84 -9.94
N LYS A 634 -37.73 -23.62 -9.55
CA LYS A 634 -38.46 -22.68 -10.43
C LYS A 634 -37.54 -21.87 -11.35
N ALA A 635 -36.25 -21.77 -11.05
CA ALA A 635 -35.31 -20.95 -11.80
C ALA A 635 -34.86 -21.67 -13.08
N LYS A 636 -34.78 -20.91 -14.18
CA LYS A 636 -34.25 -21.38 -15.47
C LYS A 636 -32.88 -20.74 -15.70
N PRO A 637 -31.78 -21.44 -15.39
CA PRO A 637 -30.45 -20.92 -15.61
C PRO A 637 -30.12 -20.83 -17.11
N VAL A 638 -29.36 -19.80 -17.47
CA VAL A 638 -28.81 -19.58 -18.81
C VAL A 638 -27.61 -20.49 -19.04
N THR A 639 -26.72 -20.57 -18.05
CA THR A 639 -25.52 -21.41 -18.08
C THR A 639 -25.34 -22.10 -16.73
N ARG A 640 -24.61 -23.22 -16.74
CA ARG A 640 -24.18 -23.97 -15.55
C ARG A 640 -22.76 -24.49 -15.76
N GLY A 641 -22.03 -24.70 -14.68
CA GLY A 641 -20.73 -25.37 -14.70
C GLY A 641 -19.82 -24.90 -13.58
N SER A 642 -18.87 -25.75 -13.19
CA SER A 642 -17.92 -25.49 -12.09
C SER A 642 -18.59 -25.07 -10.76
N GLY A 643 -19.75 -25.65 -10.42
CA GLY A 643 -20.51 -25.29 -9.21
C GLY A 643 -21.20 -23.92 -9.23
N TYR A 644 -21.29 -23.28 -10.39
CA TYR A 644 -22.00 -22.02 -10.61
C TYR A 644 -23.12 -22.19 -11.63
N TRP A 645 -24.11 -21.30 -11.54
CA TRP A 645 -25.07 -21.07 -12.60
C TRP A 645 -25.33 -19.58 -12.78
N THR A 646 -25.82 -19.21 -13.96
CA THR A 646 -26.20 -17.83 -14.27
C THR A 646 -27.67 -17.73 -14.57
N GLY A 647 -28.36 -16.75 -14.00
CA GLY A 647 -29.75 -16.43 -14.31
C GLY A 647 -29.87 -15.14 -15.10
N LEU A 648 -30.97 -15.01 -15.85
CA LEU A 648 -31.26 -13.84 -16.68
C LEU A 648 -32.18 -12.87 -15.94
N ASN A 649 -31.82 -11.58 -15.94
CA ASN A 649 -32.70 -10.48 -15.61
C ASN A 649 -33.20 -9.79 -16.91
N PRO A 650 -34.45 -10.05 -17.35
CA PRO A 650 -34.97 -9.48 -18.60
C PRO A 650 -35.35 -8.00 -18.49
N ARG A 651 -35.42 -7.44 -17.27
CA ARG A 651 -35.79 -6.03 -17.06
C ARG A 651 -34.61 -5.08 -17.26
N ALA A 652 -33.39 -5.60 -17.16
CA ALA A 652 -32.15 -4.86 -17.38
C ALA A 652 -32.16 -4.03 -18.67
N LEU A 653 -31.91 -2.74 -18.52
CA LEU A 653 -31.77 -1.83 -19.65
C LEU A 653 -30.47 -2.12 -20.41
N PRO A 654 -30.39 -1.77 -21.70
CA PRO A 654 -29.10 -1.64 -22.35
C PRO A 654 -28.24 -0.63 -21.59
N ARG A 655 -26.92 -0.84 -21.54
CA ARG A 655 -26.00 0.06 -20.83
C ARG A 655 -26.07 1.51 -21.33
N ALA A 656 -26.33 1.71 -22.62
CA ALA A 656 -26.69 2.99 -23.20
C ALA A 656 -28.21 3.00 -23.49
N PHE A 657 -28.97 3.92 -22.89
CA PHE A 657 -30.42 3.98 -23.07
C PHE A 657 -30.93 5.43 -23.11
N VAL A 658 -32.20 5.58 -23.48
CA VAL A 658 -32.89 6.87 -23.60
C VAL A 658 -34.15 6.81 -22.73
N PRO A 659 -34.24 7.58 -21.63
CA PRO A 659 -35.44 7.64 -20.80
C PRO A 659 -36.57 8.42 -21.49
N GLU A 660 -37.83 8.09 -21.20
CA GLU A 660 -38.98 8.76 -21.84
C GLU A 660 -39.13 10.23 -21.44
N ARG A 661 -38.68 10.62 -20.24
CA ARG A 661 -38.64 12.01 -19.79
C ARG A 661 -37.54 12.25 -18.76
N ILE A 662 -37.30 13.52 -18.49
CA ILE A 662 -36.34 13.99 -17.49
C ILE A 662 -37.09 14.78 -16.43
N GLU A 663 -36.75 14.57 -15.17
CA GLU A 663 -37.23 15.36 -14.04
C GLU A 663 -36.05 15.92 -13.26
N THR A 664 -36.22 17.13 -12.71
CA THR A 664 -35.21 17.74 -11.84
C THR A 664 -35.51 17.47 -10.38
N THR A 665 -34.47 17.24 -9.60
CA THR A 665 -34.54 17.14 -8.13
C THR A 665 -33.81 18.31 -7.49
N LYS A 666 -34.20 18.62 -6.25
CA LYS A 666 -33.58 19.70 -5.47
C LYS A 666 -32.14 19.36 -5.06
N ASP A 667 -31.92 18.13 -4.61
CA ASP A 667 -30.65 17.66 -4.06
C ASP A 667 -30.46 16.14 -4.26
N ASP A 668 -29.27 15.66 -3.88
CA ASP A 668 -28.89 14.25 -3.99
C ASP A 668 -29.76 13.36 -3.08
N ALA A 669 -30.22 13.89 -1.93
CA ALA A 669 -31.07 13.14 -0.99
C ALA A 669 -32.48 12.91 -1.56
N GLU A 670 -33.10 13.91 -2.18
CA GLU A 670 -34.36 13.74 -2.91
C GLU A 670 -34.20 12.75 -4.06
N THR A 671 -33.08 12.84 -4.79
CA THR A 671 -32.75 11.92 -5.89
C THR A 671 -32.70 10.48 -5.41
N LEU A 672 -31.92 10.19 -4.37
CA LEU A 672 -31.82 8.85 -3.78
C LEU A 672 -33.17 8.34 -3.26
N ARG A 673 -33.96 9.20 -2.61
CA ARG A 673 -35.31 8.84 -2.14
C ARG A 673 -36.23 8.42 -3.29
N ARG A 674 -36.21 9.15 -4.42
CA ARG A 674 -37.02 8.82 -5.61
C ARG A 674 -36.52 7.57 -6.32
N LEU A 675 -35.20 7.35 -6.38
CA LEU A 675 -34.61 6.13 -6.95
C LEU A 675 -34.89 4.88 -6.11
N GLY A 676 -35.02 5.04 -4.79
CA GLY A 676 -35.37 3.97 -3.86
C GLY A 676 -36.87 3.65 -3.78
N ASP A 677 -37.73 4.39 -4.49
CA ASP A 677 -39.18 4.15 -4.51
C ASP A 677 -39.49 2.84 -5.25
N PRO A 678 -40.32 1.92 -4.70
CA PRO A 678 -40.73 0.70 -5.39
C PRO A 678 -41.39 0.90 -6.76
N GLY A 679 -41.97 2.08 -7.00
CA GLY A 679 -42.59 2.48 -8.26
C GLY A 679 -41.63 3.13 -9.27
N PHE A 680 -40.34 3.26 -8.95
CA PHE A 680 -39.35 3.82 -9.88
C PHE A 680 -39.18 2.94 -11.12
N ASP A 681 -39.41 3.53 -12.29
CA ASP A 681 -39.13 2.91 -13.59
C ASP A 681 -38.00 3.66 -14.32
N PRO A 682 -36.81 3.05 -14.47
CA PRO A 682 -35.67 3.70 -15.12
C PRO A 682 -35.85 3.88 -16.63
N ARG A 683 -36.84 3.25 -17.27
CA ARG A 683 -37.21 3.53 -18.68
C ARG A 683 -38.01 4.81 -18.79
N GLY A 684 -38.93 5.02 -17.86
CA GLY A 684 -39.87 6.12 -17.89
C GLY A 684 -39.27 7.46 -17.49
N VAL A 685 -38.33 7.50 -16.54
CA VAL A 685 -37.81 8.77 -16.00
C VAL A 685 -36.34 8.70 -15.61
N ALA A 686 -35.59 9.78 -15.89
CA ALA A 686 -34.28 10.03 -15.32
C ALA A 686 -34.27 11.34 -14.52
N PHE A 687 -33.56 11.33 -13.41
CA PHE A 687 -33.43 12.46 -12.49
C PHE A 687 -32.10 13.19 -12.68
N ILE A 688 -32.17 14.52 -12.73
CA ILE A 688 -31.00 15.40 -12.75
C ILE A 688 -31.09 16.36 -11.57
N THR A 689 -30.06 16.36 -10.73
CA THR A 689 -29.98 17.33 -9.62
C THR A 689 -29.69 18.72 -10.17
N THR A 690 -30.53 19.69 -9.84
CA THR A 690 -30.47 21.04 -10.39
C THR A 690 -29.13 21.72 -10.02
N LYS A 691 -28.34 22.12 -11.00
CA LYS A 691 -27.15 22.99 -10.86
C LYS A 691 -27.23 24.14 -11.87
N SER A 692 -26.65 25.29 -11.50
CA SER A 692 -26.64 26.54 -12.30
C SER A 692 -26.03 26.39 -13.70
N ASP A 693 -25.15 25.42 -13.89
CA ASP A 693 -24.22 25.41 -15.02
C ASP A 693 -24.77 24.68 -16.27
N TRP A 694 -25.91 23.98 -16.14
CA TRP A 694 -26.49 23.13 -17.21
C TRP A 694 -27.95 23.47 -17.56
N SER A 695 -28.52 24.53 -16.98
CA SER A 695 -29.92 24.91 -17.16
C SER A 695 -30.28 25.05 -18.64
N GLY A 696 -29.47 25.76 -19.43
CA GLY A 696 -29.79 26.04 -20.83
C GLY A 696 -30.03 24.82 -21.74
N CYS A 697 -29.30 23.70 -21.55
CA CYS A 697 -29.48 22.50 -22.38
C CYS A 697 -30.54 21.52 -21.84
N VAL A 698 -30.78 21.54 -20.52
CA VAL A 698 -31.77 20.66 -19.86
C VAL A 698 -33.17 21.28 -19.88
N ASP A 699 -33.28 22.60 -19.68
CA ASP A 699 -34.56 23.33 -19.60
C ASP A 699 -35.41 23.12 -20.86
N ALA A 700 -34.76 23.05 -22.03
CA ALA A 700 -35.43 22.79 -23.30
C ALA A 700 -36.07 21.40 -23.40
N LEU A 701 -35.69 20.46 -22.53
CA LEU A 701 -36.17 19.07 -22.50
C LEU A 701 -37.17 18.81 -21.37
N LEU A 702 -37.25 19.67 -20.35
CA LEU A 702 -38.10 19.46 -19.19
C LEU A 702 -39.59 19.36 -19.60
N GLY A 703 -40.28 18.34 -19.09
CA GLY A 703 -41.69 18.09 -19.38
C GLY A 703 -41.98 17.58 -20.80
N LYS A 704 -40.97 17.39 -21.65
CA LYS A 704 -41.14 16.82 -23.01
C LYS A 704 -40.93 15.32 -22.99
N ARG A 705 -41.65 14.62 -23.87
CA ARG A 705 -41.40 13.22 -24.16
C ARG A 705 -40.20 13.07 -25.08
N VAL A 706 -39.32 12.15 -24.72
CA VAL A 706 -38.14 11.77 -25.49
C VAL A 706 -38.35 10.37 -26.03
N SER A 707 -37.98 10.15 -27.29
CA SER A 707 -37.98 8.82 -27.90
C SER A 707 -36.73 8.65 -28.76
N GLY A 708 -36.11 7.47 -28.66
CA GLY A 708 -34.90 7.15 -29.39
C GLY A 708 -34.26 5.85 -28.91
N ARG A 709 -33.17 5.47 -29.57
CA ARG A 709 -32.35 4.30 -29.20
C ARG A 709 -30.88 4.69 -29.18
N ALA A 710 -30.14 4.03 -28.31
CA ALA A 710 -28.70 4.19 -28.17
C ALA A 710 -28.03 2.80 -28.16
N GLU A 711 -26.92 2.68 -28.87
CA GLU A 711 -26.17 1.42 -28.99
C GLU A 711 -24.67 1.71 -28.92
N ILE A 712 -23.94 0.94 -28.12
CA ILE A 712 -22.48 1.07 -28.02
C ILE A 712 -21.88 0.45 -29.29
N GLU A 713 -21.18 1.26 -30.07
CA GLU A 713 -20.50 0.82 -31.30
C GLU A 713 -19.11 0.27 -31.00
N SER A 714 -18.37 0.95 -30.12
CA SER A 714 -17.01 0.54 -29.72
C SER A 714 -16.63 1.12 -28.37
N GLU A 715 -15.72 0.45 -27.69
CA GLU A 715 -15.19 0.91 -26.41
C GLU A 715 -13.83 0.29 -26.08
N ASP A 716 -13.10 1.01 -25.24
CA ASP A 716 -11.94 0.54 -24.50
C ASP A 716 -12.00 1.06 -23.05
N SER A 717 -10.90 0.97 -22.30
CA SER A 717 -10.86 1.45 -20.91
C SER A 717 -11.07 2.96 -20.79
N GLY A 718 -10.62 3.75 -21.77
CA GLY A 718 -10.60 5.20 -21.74
C GLY A 718 -11.56 5.87 -22.74
N ALA A 719 -12.26 5.12 -23.59
CA ALA A 719 -13.20 5.68 -24.55
C ALA A 719 -14.45 4.81 -24.76
N VAL A 720 -15.59 5.44 -24.98
CA VAL A 720 -16.85 4.77 -25.35
C VAL A 720 -17.51 5.55 -26.48
N THR A 721 -17.83 4.88 -27.58
CA THR A 721 -18.56 5.45 -28.72
C THR A 721 -19.96 4.85 -28.79
N VAL A 722 -20.98 5.70 -28.80
CA VAL A 722 -22.39 5.35 -28.82
C VAL A 722 -23.03 5.95 -30.06
N ILE A 723 -23.74 5.13 -30.84
CA ILE A 723 -24.58 5.60 -31.94
C ILE A 723 -26.00 5.74 -31.41
N THR A 724 -26.57 6.92 -31.60
CA THR A 724 -27.95 7.22 -31.24
C THR A 724 -28.80 7.41 -32.48
N ARG A 725 -30.07 7.03 -32.37
CA ARG A 725 -31.13 7.33 -33.35
C ARG A 725 -32.30 7.90 -32.57
N MET A 726 -32.43 9.22 -32.59
CA MET A 726 -33.38 9.98 -31.80
C MET A 726 -34.56 10.41 -32.67
N GLU A 727 -35.78 10.21 -32.21
CA GLU A 727 -37.00 10.74 -32.84
C GLU A 727 -37.28 12.17 -32.37
N THR A 728 -36.82 12.53 -31.17
CA THR A 728 -36.83 13.89 -30.64
C THR A 728 -35.50 14.17 -29.95
N SER A 729 -35.10 15.44 -29.86
CA SER A 729 -33.96 15.82 -29.02
C SER A 729 -34.19 15.35 -27.58
N GLY A 730 -33.17 14.77 -26.93
CA GLY A 730 -33.33 14.25 -25.59
C GLY A 730 -32.05 13.75 -24.93
N LEU A 731 -32.19 13.21 -23.73
CA LEU A 731 -31.06 12.68 -22.94
C LEU A 731 -30.74 11.26 -23.37
N MET A 732 -29.48 10.99 -23.69
CA MET A 732 -28.93 9.63 -23.70
C MET A 732 -28.16 9.41 -22.41
N VAL A 733 -28.46 8.30 -21.73
CA VAL A 733 -27.84 7.89 -20.48
C VAL A 733 -26.92 6.72 -20.75
N LEU A 734 -25.71 6.78 -20.19
CA LEU A 734 -24.77 5.68 -20.13
C LEU A 734 -24.66 5.26 -18.66
N GLY A 735 -25.01 4.00 -18.36
CA GLY A 735 -24.99 3.41 -17.03
C GLY A 735 -23.58 3.19 -16.44
N ASP A 736 -22.66 4.09 -16.74
CA ASP A 736 -21.31 4.17 -16.19
C ASP A 736 -21.24 5.29 -15.15
N LEU A 737 -20.34 5.14 -14.17
CA LEU A 737 -20.07 6.18 -13.18
C LEU A 737 -19.69 7.50 -13.85
N PHE A 738 -20.28 8.58 -13.33
CA PHE A 738 -19.91 9.95 -13.65
C PHE A 738 -18.58 10.33 -12.96
N ASP A 739 -17.67 10.94 -13.71
CA ASP A 739 -16.43 11.53 -13.20
C ASP A 739 -16.05 12.76 -14.05
N ASP A 740 -15.49 13.79 -13.44
CA ASP A 740 -15.14 15.06 -14.10
C ASP A 740 -14.02 14.90 -15.15
N GLY A 741 -13.28 13.80 -15.10
CA GLY A 741 -12.29 13.42 -16.08
C GLY A 741 -12.86 12.99 -17.43
N TRP A 742 -14.16 12.67 -17.52
CA TRP A 742 -14.81 12.38 -18.80
C TRP A 742 -15.09 13.65 -19.59
N LYS A 743 -14.90 13.56 -20.91
CA LYS A 743 -15.29 14.58 -21.90
C LYS A 743 -16.16 13.91 -22.96
N ALA A 744 -17.20 14.62 -23.43
CA ALA A 744 -18.08 14.10 -24.46
C ALA A 744 -18.13 15.00 -25.69
N THR A 745 -18.34 14.38 -26.84
CA THR A 745 -18.67 15.07 -28.08
C THR A 745 -19.91 14.44 -28.71
N VAL A 746 -20.74 15.25 -29.35
CA VAL A 746 -21.88 14.83 -30.16
C VAL A 746 -21.64 15.31 -31.58
N ASN A 747 -21.50 14.38 -32.53
CA ASN A 747 -21.14 14.68 -33.92
C ASN A 747 -19.86 15.53 -34.03
N GLY A 748 -18.87 15.25 -33.16
CA GLY A 748 -17.58 15.95 -33.10
C GLY A 748 -17.61 17.29 -32.34
N GLN A 749 -18.79 17.78 -31.94
CA GLN A 749 -18.90 19.03 -31.17
C GLN A 749 -18.88 18.75 -29.66
N PRO A 750 -18.10 19.49 -28.85
CA PRO A 750 -18.10 19.33 -27.39
C PRO A 750 -19.49 19.44 -26.79
N MET A 751 -19.83 18.51 -25.90
CA MET A 751 -21.11 18.49 -25.20
C MET A 751 -20.89 18.29 -23.69
N PRO A 752 -21.56 19.07 -22.84
CA PRO A 752 -21.65 18.81 -21.41
C PRO A 752 -22.05 17.38 -21.05
N ILE A 753 -21.33 16.79 -20.09
CA ILE A 753 -21.74 15.55 -19.43
C ILE A 753 -22.56 15.92 -18.21
N LEU A 754 -23.76 15.35 -18.13
CA LEU A 754 -24.69 15.50 -17.02
C LEU A 754 -24.52 14.32 -16.06
N ARG A 755 -24.55 14.60 -14.76
CA ARG A 755 -24.70 13.59 -13.72
C ARG A 755 -26.19 13.25 -13.59
N VAL A 756 -26.53 12.00 -13.88
CA VAL A 756 -27.90 11.48 -13.98
C VAL A 756 -28.09 10.40 -12.93
N ASN A 757 -29.30 10.32 -12.35
CA ASN A 757 -29.68 9.28 -11.39
C ASN A 757 -28.61 9.08 -10.30
N HIS A 758 -28.21 10.20 -9.69
CA HIS A 758 -27.21 10.31 -8.63
C HIS A 758 -25.75 10.06 -9.04
N ALA A 759 -25.47 8.93 -9.68
CA ALA A 759 -24.09 8.45 -9.88
C ALA A 759 -23.68 8.24 -11.34
N ILE A 760 -24.62 8.08 -12.28
CA ILE A 760 -24.30 7.75 -13.68
C ILE A 760 -24.24 8.99 -14.57
N ARG A 761 -23.86 8.82 -15.84
CA ARG A 761 -23.64 9.94 -16.77
C ARG A 761 -24.59 9.94 -17.95
N GLY A 762 -24.88 11.12 -18.49
CA GLY A 762 -25.63 11.28 -19.72
C GLY A 762 -25.28 12.54 -20.49
N VAL A 763 -25.73 12.63 -21.73
CA VAL A 763 -25.55 13.81 -22.59
C VAL A 763 -26.83 14.11 -23.36
N VAL A 764 -27.07 15.38 -23.65
CA VAL A 764 -28.17 15.78 -24.52
C VAL A 764 -27.77 15.53 -25.97
N VAL A 765 -28.65 14.89 -26.71
CA VAL A 765 -28.46 14.47 -28.10
C VAL A 765 -29.58 15.07 -28.96
N PRO A 766 -29.26 15.65 -30.13
CA PRO A 766 -30.27 16.18 -31.03
C PRO A 766 -31.09 15.07 -31.68
N GLU A 767 -32.20 15.46 -32.31
CA GLU A 767 -32.99 14.58 -33.17
C GLU A 767 -32.14 14.02 -34.32
N GLY A 768 -32.47 12.81 -34.78
CA GLY A 768 -31.80 12.12 -35.87
C GLY A 768 -30.69 11.18 -35.40
N ARG A 769 -29.82 10.79 -36.35
CA ARG A 769 -28.66 9.95 -36.06
C ARG A 769 -27.52 10.81 -35.53
N SER A 770 -26.96 10.44 -34.38
CA SER A 770 -25.75 11.09 -33.86
C SER A 770 -24.71 10.07 -33.41
N THR A 771 -23.45 10.47 -33.48
CA THR A 771 -22.33 9.75 -32.86
C THR A 771 -21.93 10.49 -31.60
N VAL A 772 -22.10 9.84 -30.46
CA VAL A 772 -21.66 10.34 -29.16
C VAL A 772 -20.38 9.64 -28.78
N ARG A 773 -19.32 10.40 -28.49
CA ARG A 773 -18.04 9.86 -28.05
C ARG A 773 -17.68 10.40 -26.68
N PHE A 774 -17.37 9.50 -25.75
CA PHE A 774 -16.81 9.78 -24.44
C PHE A 774 -15.32 9.44 -24.44
N ASP A 775 -14.48 10.34 -23.95
CA ASP A 775 -13.04 10.13 -23.73
C ASP A 775 -12.68 10.49 -22.28
N TYR A 776 -12.00 9.58 -21.57
CA TYR A 776 -11.50 9.81 -20.22
C TYR A 776 -10.12 10.49 -20.27
N ARG A 777 -10.10 11.79 -19.98
CA ARG A 777 -8.90 12.63 -20.02
C ARG A 777 -8.89 13.57 -18.80
N PRO A 778 -8.59 13.06 -17.60
CA PRO A 778 -8.58 13.87 -16.39
C PRO A 778 -7.54 15.00 -16.49
N SER A 779 -7.99 16.24 -16.24
CA SER A 779 -7.15 17.44 -16.32
C SER A 779 -5.97 17.38 -15.35
N SER A 780 -6.18 16.81 -14.16
CA SER A 780 -5.15 16.57 -13.15
C SER A 780 -4.00 15.69 -13.64
N PHE A 781 -4.28 14.70 -14.48
CA PHE A 781 -3.22 13.88 -15.07
C PHE A 781 -2.36 14.71 -16.05
N VAL A 782 -3.01 15.48 -16.93
CA VAL A 782 -2.31 16.34 -17.91
C VAL A 782 -1.44 17.39 -17.20
N ILE A 783 -2.02 18.09 -16.20
CA ILE A 783 -1.28 19.06 -15.36
C ILE A 783 -0.13 18.36 -14.64
N GLY A 784 -0.39 17.19 -14.06
CA GLY A 784 0.63 16.40 -13.35
C GLY A 784 1.81 16.03 -14.24
N VAL A 785 1.56 15.60 -15.49
CA VAL A 785 2.60 15.33 -16.48
C VAL A 785 3.41 16.59 -16.79
N GLY A 786 2.75 17.74 -17.00
CA GLY A 786 3.44 19.01 -17.23
C GLY A 786 4.37 19.41 -16.06
N LEU A 787 3.88 19.27 -14.82
CA LEU A 787 4.68 19.54 -13.62
C LEU A 787 5.86 18.59 -13.45
N ALA A 788 5.66 17.29 -13.72
CA ALA A 788 6.74 16.31 -13.64
C ALA A 788 7.82 16.55 -14.70
N ILE A 789 7.44 16.89 -15.93
CA ILE A 789 8.39 17.24 -17.00
C ILE A 789 9.21 18.48 -16.59
N ALA A 790 8.54 19.54 -16.12
CA ALA A 790 9.23 20.75 -15.66
C ALA A 790 10.21 20.47 -14.52
N ALA A 791 9.80 19.65 -13.54
CA ALA A 791 10.65 19.22 -12.43
C ALA A 791 11.85 18.38 -12.90
N ALA A 792 11.63 17.45 -13.83
CA ALA A 792 12.70 16.63 -14.40
C ALA A 792 13.73 17.48 -15.15
N VAL A 793 13.27 18.43 -15.98
CA VAL A 793 14.14 19.38 -16.68
C VAL A 793 14.94 20.22 -15.68
N ALA A 794 14.31 20.74 -14.63
CA ALA A 794 15.01 21.50 -13.59
C ALA A 794 16.11 20.67 -12.89
N LEU A 795 15.85 19.39 -12.60
CA LEU A 795 16.87 18.49 -12.02
C LEU A 795 18.02 18.19 -12.97
N ILE A 796 17.74 17.99 -14.26
CA ILE A 796 18.77 17.75 -15.29
C ILE A 796 19.67 18.99 -15.40
N LEU A 797 19.07 20.19 -15.51
CA LEU A 797 19.81 21.45 -15.59
C LEU A 797 20.66 21.69 -14.33
N TRP A 798 20.11 21.43 -13.14
CA TRP A 798 20.86 21.52 -11.88
C TRP A 798 22.05 20.55 -11.88
N SER A 799 21.82 19.29 -12.25
CA SER A 799 22.87 18.27 -12.29
C SER A 799 23.98 18.60 -13.29
N ALA A 800 23.61 19.08 -14.47
CA ALA A 800 24.54 19.54 -15.51
C ALA A 800 25.35 20.76 -15.05
N GLY A 801 24.71 21.74 -14.41
CA GLY A 801 25.39 22.92 -13.85
C GLY A 801 26.44 22.55 -12.80
N ILE A 802 26.15 21.59 -11.92
CA ILE A 802 27.13 21.09 -10.95
C ILE A 802 28.29 20.36 -11.63
N ALA A 803 28.00 19.53 -12.64
CA ALA A 803 29.03 18.81 -13.37
C ALA A 803 29.96 19.80 -14.11
N GLY A 804 29.40 20.79 -14.81
CA GLY A 804 30.13 21.85 -15.49
C GLY A 804 31.01 22.67 -14.54
N TRP A 805 30.47 23.07 -13.38
CA TRP A 805 31.25 23.79 -12.36
C TRP A 805 32.44 22.96 -11.84
N ARG A 806 32.26 21.66 -11.59
CA ARG A 806 33.35 20.78 -11.15
C ARG A 806 34.43 20.60 -12.20
N VAL A 807 34.06 20.47 -13.47
CA VAL A 807 35.00 20.38 -14.59
C VAL A 807 35.77 21.68 -14.75
N GLY A 808 35.08 22.83 -14.75
CA GLY A 808 35.69 24.15 -14.83
C GLY A 808 36.65 24.43 -13.68
N HIS A 809 36.28 24.08 -12.45
CA HIS A 809 37.15 24.25 -11.28
C HIS A 809 38.39 23.35 -11.36
N ARG A 810 38.27 22.10 -11.81
CA ARG A 810 39.44 21.22 -12.01
C ARG A 810 40.38 21.75 -13.09
N LEU A 811 39.82 22.20 -14.22
CA LEU A 811 40.61 22.83 -15.29
C LEU A 811 41.32 24.09 -14.79
N PHE A 812 40.64 24.94 -14.04
CA PHE A 812 41.24 26.12 -13.42
C PHE A 812 42.38 25.76 -12.46
N GLU A 813 42.23 24.74 -11.60
CA GLU A 813 43.32 24.30 -10.73
C GLU A 813 44.50 23.72 -11.51
N ILE A 814 44.25 22.95 -12.58
CA ILE A 814 45.32 22.44 -13.46
C ILE A 814 46.06 23.59 -14.13
N LEU A 815 45.34 24.58 -14.68
CA LEU A 815 45.94 25.76 -15.31
C LEU A 815 46.73 26.61 -14.31
N ARG A 816 46.19 26.80 -13.10
CA ARG A 816 46.88 27.50 -12.01
C ARG A 816 48.16 26.77 -11.59
N ALA A 817 48.12 25.45 -11.47
CA ALA A 817 49.29 24.63 -11.13
C ALA A 817 50.38 24.71 -12.22
N HIS A 818 50.00 24.72 -13.50
CA HIS A 818 50.93 24.92 -14.62
C HIS A 818 51.52 26.34 -14.61
N ALA A 819 50.71 27.38 -14.36
CA ALA A 819 51.18 28.75 -14.26
C ALA A 819 52.18 28.95 -13.10
N SER A 820 51.91 28.36 -11.94
CA SER A 820 52.84 28.40 -10.79
C SER A 820 54.11 27.57 -10.98
N ALA A 821 54.10 26.57 -11.87
CA ALA A 821 55.30 25.80 -12.23
C ALA A 821 56.15 26.50 -13.29
N ALA A 822 55.59 27.46 -14.03
CA ALA A 822 56.30 28.28 -15.00
C ALA A 822 57.02 29.48 -14.35
N GLU A 823 56.68 29.87 -13.12
CA GLU A 823 57.35 30.92 -12.36
C GLU A 823 58.46 30.34 -11.43
N VAL A 824 59.69 30.31 -11.98
CA VAL A 824 61.04 30.47 -11.31
C VAL A 824 61.74 29.17 -10.81
N PRO A 825 63.07 28.94 -11.09
CA PRO A 825 64.13 29.97 -11.11
C PRO A 825 65.11 30.00 -12.30
N GLY A 826 65.33 31.22 -12.81
CA GLY A 826 66.57 31.64 -13.44
C GLY A 826 67.04 32.95 -12.79
N GLN A 827 67.93 32.84 -11.80
CA GLN A 827 68.91 33.86 -11.40
C GLN A 827 69.81 33.26 -10.31
N ASN A 828 70.95 32.72 -10.73
CA ASN A 828 72.19 32.57 -9.95
C ASN A 828 73.29 32.25 -10.96
N GLU A 829 73.89 33.29 -11.53
CA GLU A 829 75.18 33.16 -12.22
C GLU A 829 76.31 33.07 -11.18
N PRO A 830 77.29 32.16 -11.33
CA PRO A 830 78.52 32.19 -10.56
C PRO A 830 79.60 33.03 -11.28
N GLY A 831 79.90 34.21 -10.74
CA GLY A 831 81.10 34.99 -11.10
C GLY A 831 82.37 34.46 -10.39
N PRO A 832 83.56 34.58 -11.00
CA PRO A 832 84.74 33.78 -10.64
C PRO A 832 85.49 34.32 -9.41
N ALA A 833 86.08 33.38 -8.66
CA ALA A 833 87.04 33.67 -7.60
C ALA A 833 88.36 34.22 -8.17
N THR A 834 88.86 35.35 -7.64
CA THR A 834 90.29 35.69 -7.62
C THR A 834 90.65 36.58 -6.41
N ALA A 835 91.48 36.02 -5.53
CA ALA A 835 92.64 36.56 -4.79
C ALA A 835 92.60 37.85 -3.92
N ALA A 836 93.16 37.66 -2.70
CA ALA A 836 93.88 38.61 -1.82
C ALA A 836 93.04 39.72 -1.14
N ARG A 837 93.06 39.93 0.19
CA ARG A 837 94.07 39.78 1.24
C ARG A 837 93.39 39.45 2.57
#